data_AF-A0A0G0QPM2-F1
#
_entry.id   AF-A0A0G0QPM2-F1
#
_cell.length_a   1.000
_cell.length_b   1.000
_cell.length_c   1.000
_cell.angle_alpha   90.00
_cell.angle_beta   90.00
_cell.angle_gamma   90.00
#
_symmetry.space_group_name_H-M   'P 1'
#
loop_
_entity.id
_entity.type
_entity.pdbx_description
1 polymer ?
#
loop_
_entity_poly.entity_id
_entity_poly.type
_entity_poly.pdbx_seq_one_letter_code
_entity_poly.pdbx_strand_id
1 'polypeptide(L)'
;MPTTVEPEPPKDPTKSPELQTTPASPTAILATKLNSLRARTSQYVENAPALINNLTVTPPEPDSEIKTSPQNLQDLLEDLQKIPPGSAAEYLARSSIALQCILQLKAQTAQEKSAIEREYQRLTENAQEVAAQHQEVDQIRGLRRFFTRRKRKELSAQKDSLDAQAAEAASQLEQKQKAINGIEGNQNELTQKREATILEEIKQEFSAISEGYKEMADEIITDGTLPADFAKTYILKVILPKLRKIPKEHPFIWADQRKYYTVLRDYITSPTKQNKAGQTPVDRLKKLLEADIDDAGSFTIADFKISCQPLLEDMNKTLVAELLNNMAVRDIYLLSSAIETHLTEGSGNFHQGLLKYIKISNLRHNRTYGSNSGFIGHIKFWEEIYSEIRYPSSSKMAFWQAAKTSEAAAQVLGDAVSEQDNLFYSLALKDSLKDDQGHVVYFIAEYPHPSTIRNLVLIAAAANTSHGVDAAIGALNLLNKKPDWSSILDQAETVYPSLKSAREVLTRKIPEGLQQWGIRSKFREAATNLALSIINEPGVDPALKEMATDSLTITPLLGLLEENGVITEAESKVFEQAAKISGAYFLNSLREKLLLCFKSVSGQLERPAHTVGWSDAGHMIDEWGPSLEQCRLEKEAAEAKNIIQNRFYKLAQKIIQNQHNKGVIIYLTDGKLISRIGESSFDANLLEPLLTAWQICPALTTDLSLLHQLLYQFQGEQTSHFFQDMVVSYRDFDKTIIFKMLNLVDRGKLTKARALELSSKAGPVFKNPNFSLAESYPEIFLETDEGLEIFTEAEEKGFFNLNLTQDAELGKSLGRLGKIDKRMLKNFCQATLFKQQESLKQMLDQETVTINGQNWMPLLMAYIEIMNNPYHHLLSNTAQKEKLIALFGEPKTRDFCLNQFRSIWEKYLKSGGVEIMPFSLLAVPGIISLYGDAGPLSQLESLSNFILSLHDSFARDTTAQRTKSEVFHGIYIMEEKFAKEKWSNEDRTDFYNISRDILIAAPSLFSDYLAVLQS
;
A
#
# COMPACT_ATOMS: atom_id res chain seq x y z
N MET A 1 -43.39 70.85 -27.65
CA MET A 1 -43.66 72.29 -27.86
C MET A 1 -42.58 73.10 -27.13
N PRO A 2 -42.06 74.17 -27.76
CA PRO A 2 -40.81 74.03 -28.55
C PRO A 2 -39.90 75.27 -28.51
N THR A 3 -38.69 75.14 -29.06
CA THR A 3 -38.07 76.06 -30.04
C THR A 3 -36.81 75.38 -30.61
N THR A 4 -36.89 74.77 -31.80
CA THR A 4 -36.53 75.34 -33.13
C THR A 4 -35.06 75.76 -33.25
N VAL A 5 -34.30 75.05 -34.08
CA VAL A 5 -33.65 75.61 -35.29
C VAL A 5 -33.53 74.51 -36.36
N GLU A 6 -34.20 74.72 -37.49
CA GLU A 6 -33.86 74.22 -38.84
C GLU A 6 -33.33 75.44 -39.63
N PRO A 7 -32.83 75.35 -40.88
CA PRO A 7 -31.96 74.33 -41.51
C PRO A 7 -30.87 75.00 -42.40
N GLU A 8 -29.93 74.25 -42.99
CA GLU A 8 -29.41 74.57 -44.34
C GLU A 8 -28.94 73.31 -45.11
N PRO A 9 -28.95 73.32 -46.46
CA PRO A 9 -29.26 72.14 -47.29
C PRO A 9 -28.06 71.69 -48.18
N PRO A 10 -28.28 70.93 -49.27
CA PRO A 10 -27.80 69.55 -49.46
C PRO A 10 -26.46 69.45 -50.22
N LYS A 11 -25.70 68.38 -50.01
CA LYS A 11 -24.71 67.91 -50.99
C LYS A 11 -24.75 66.40 -51.23
N ASP A 12 -25.29 66.10 -52.41
CA ASP A 12 -24.85 65.08 -53.36
C ASP A 12 -25.25 63.61 -53.15
N PRO A 13 -26.24 63.08 -53.90
CA PRO A 13 -26.65 61.67 -53.86
C PRO A 13 -25.80 60.77 -54.77
N THR A 14 -24.47 60.95 -54.79
CA THR A 14 -23.58 60.19 -55.68
C THR A 14 -22.35 59.55 -55.01
N LYS A 15 -22.46 59.19 -53.73
CA LYS A 15 -21.52 58.22 -53.13
C LYS A 15 -22.25 57.15 -52.34
N SER A 16 -22.30 55.95 -52.92
CA SER A 16 -22.60 54.70 -52.23
C SER A 16 -21.72 54.59 -50.98
N PRO A 17 -22.27 54.23 -49.80
CA PRO A 17 -21.44 53.88 -48.66
C PRO A 17 -20.78 52.53 -48.98
N GLU A 18 -19.45 52.54 -49.10
CA GLU A 18 -18.66 51.33 -48.96
C GLU A 18 -19.06 50.67 -47.64
N LEU A 19 -19.55 49.42 -47.70
CA LEU A 19 -19.69 48.57 -46.54
C LEU A 19 -18.30 48.40 -45.92
N GLN A 20 -18.02 49.18 -44.88
CA GLN A 20 -16.95 48.87 -43.94
C GLN A 20 -17.36 47.61 -43.18
N THR A 21 -16.85 46.47 -43.61
CA THR A 21 -16.84 45.24 -42.81
C THR A 21 -16.03 45.51 -41.55
N THR A 22 -16.69 45.51 -40.41
CA THR A 22 -16.02 45.57 -39.10
C THR A 22 -15.15 44.31 -38.99
N PRO A 23 -13.86 44.40 -38.64
CA PRO A 23 -13.02 43.22 -38.48
C PRO A 23 -13.61 42.33 -37.37
N ALA A 24 -13.83 41.05 -37.67
CA ALA A 24 -14.29 40.06 -36.69
C ALA A 24 -13.32 40.01 -35.50
N SER A 25 -13.83 39.95 -34.27
CA SER A 25 -12.99 39.85 -33.08
C SER A 25 -12.10 38.59 -33.16
N PRO A 26 -10.85 38.62 -32.66
CA PRO A 26 -9.93 37.46 -32.69
C PRO A 26 -10.55 36.14 -32.21
N THR A 27 -11.39 36.20 -31.16
CA THR A 27 -12.17 35.07 -30.63
C THR A 27 -13.18 34.47 -31.64
N ALA A 28 -13.77 35.28 -32.52
CA ALA A 28 -14.73 34.82 -33.54
C ALA A 28 -14.01 34.10 -34.70
N ILE A 29 -12.80 34.53 -35.03
CA ILE A 29 -11.94 33.88 -36.04
C ILE A 29 -11.51 32.49 -35.53
N LEU A 30 -11.08 32.41 -34.27
CA LEU A 30 -10.69 31.16 -33.62
C LEU A 30 -11.86 30.17 -33.49
N ALA A 31 -13.05 30.63 -33.09
CA ALA A 31 -14.25 29.80 -33.04
C ALA A 31 -14.64 29.24 -34.43
N THR A 32 -14.49 30.05 -35.48
CA THR A 32 -14.76 29.62 -36.86
C THR A 32 -13.80 28.52 -37.31
N LYS A 33 -12.50 28.66 -37.00
CA LYS A 33 -11.50 27.62 -37.29
C LYS A 33 -11.80 26.32 -36.52
N LEU A 34 -12.20 26.42 -35.25
CA LEU A 34 -12.52 25.24 -34.43
C LEU A 34 -13.72 24.48 -35.01
N ASN A 35 -14.75 25.20 -35.44
CA ASN A 35 -15.90 24.61 -36.12
C ASN A 35 -15.51 23.96 -37.45
N SER A 36 -14.55 24.52 -38.20
CA SER A 36 -14.06 23.92 -39.43
C SER A 36 -13.31 22.59 -39.20
N LEU A 37 -12.51 22.50 -38.13
CA LEU A 37 -11.83 21.25 -37.74
C LEU A 37 -12.84 20.16 -37.36
N ARG A 38 -13.84 20.50 -36.53
CA ARG A 38 -14.91 19.58 -36.13
C ARG A 38 -15.80 19.15 -37.30
N ALA A 39 -16.09 20.07 -38.24
CA ALA A 39 -16.83 19.74 -39.45
C ALA A 39 -16.07 18.75 -40.33
N ARG A 40 -14.75 18.92 -40.47
CA ARG A 40 -13.88 17.95 -41.15
C ARG A 40 -13.93 16.59 -40.44
N THR A 41 -13.73 16.53 -39.12
CA THR A 41 -13.82 15.26 -38.36
C THR A 41 -15.17 14.57 -38.60
N SER A 42 -16.28 15.32 -38.51
CA SER A 42 -17.64 14.77 -38.70
C SER A 42 -17.83 14.20 -40.10
N GLN A 43 -17.35 14.91 -41.13
CA GLN A 43 -17.39 14.43 -42.52
C GLN A 43 -16.59 13.13 -42.71
N TYR A 44 -15.45 12.98 -42.01
CA TYR A 44 -14.68 11.73 -42.05
C TYR A 44 -15.34 10.59 -41.28
N VAL A 45 -15.98 10.87 -40.14
CA VAL A 45 -16.79 9.88 -39.41
C VAL A 45 -17.92 9.33 -40.28
N GLU A 46 -18.59 10.20 -41.05
CA GLU A 46 -19.63 9.79 -42.01
C GLU A 46 -19.08 8.96 -43.19
N ASN A 47 -17.84 9.22 -43.62
CA ASN A 47 -17.20 8.52 -44.74
C ASN A 47 -16.46 7.22 -44.32
N ALA A 48 -16.13 7.05 -43.05
CA ALA A 48 -15.43 5.89 -42.53
C ALA A 48 -16.10 4.53 -42.87
N PRO A 49 -17.44 4.40 -42.82
CA PRO A 49 -18.16 3.23 -43.32
C PRO A 49 -17.81 2.85 -44.76
N ALA A 50 -17.74 3.83 -45.67
CA ALA A 50 -17.42 3.59 -47.07
C ALA A 50 -15.97 3.13 -47.25
N LEU A 51 -15.04 3.64 -46.44
CA LEU A 51 -13.64 3.22 -46.41
C LEU A 51 -13.48 1.76 -45.98
N ILE A 52 -14.22 1.34 -44.94
CA ILE A 52 -14.20 -0.02 -44.39
C ILE A 52 -14.94 -1.01 -45.30
N ASN A 53 -16.03 -0.60 -45.95
CA ASN A 53 -16.75 -1.43 -46.92
C ASN A 53 -15.88 -1.82 -48.13
N ASN A 54 -14.83 -1.05 -48.44
CA ASN A 54 -13.83 -1.43 -49.44
C ASN A 54 -12.97 -2.64 -49.00
N LEU A 55 -13.07 -3.17 -47.78
CA LEU A 55 -12.39 -4.42 -47.41
C LEU A 55 -13.12 -5.65 -47.97
N THR A 56 -14.43 -5.56 -48.16
CA THR A 56 -15.27 -6.66 -48.64
C THR A 56 -15.61 -6.48 -50.11
N VAL A 57 -15.17 -7.41 -50.95
CA VAL A 57 -15.54 -7.46 -52.36
C VAL A 57 -16.41 -8.68 -52.58
N THR A 58 -17.68 -8.44 -52.97
CA THR A 58 -18.60 -9.52 -53.34
C THR A 58 -18.20 -10.13 -54.68
N PRO A 59 -18.30 -11.45 -54.84
CA PRO A 59 -18.10 -12.08 -56.14
C PRO A 59 -19.14 -11.52 -57.13
N PRO A 60 -18.76 -11.20 -58.38
CA PRO A 60 -19.72 -10.70 -59.36
C PRO A 60 -20.71 -11.80 -59.75
N GLU A 61 -21.91 -11.40 -60.16
CA GLU A 61 -22.85 -12.30 -60.83
C GLU A 61 -22.19 -12.92 -62.09
N PRO A 62 -22.56 -14.16 -62.46
CA PRO A 62 -21.90 -14.91 -63.53
C PRO A 62 -21.92 -14.25 -64.93
N ASP A 63 -22.72 -13.19 -65.14
CA ASP A 63 -22.84 -12.44 -66.40
C ASP A 63 -22.01 -11.14 -66.47
N SER A 64 -21.01 -10.95 -65.58
CA SER A 64 -20.20 -9.72 -65.58
C SER A 64 -19.27 -9.59 -66.81
N GLU A 65 -19.12 -8.38 -67.36
CA GLU A 65 -18.22 -8.05 -68.51
C GLU A 65 -16.70 -8.21 -68.23
N ILE A 66 -16.30 -8.67 -67.04
CA ILE A 66 -14.89 -8.84 -66.67
C ILE A 66 -14.32 -10.06 -67.42
N LYS A 67 -13.32 -9.84 -68.27
CA LYS A 67 -12.61 -10.93 -68.96
C LYS A 67 -11.83 -11.78 -67.94
N THR A 68 -12.33 -12.96 -67.58
CA THR A 68 -11.66 -13.85 -66.63
C THR A 68 -10.60 -14.71 -67.33
N SER A 69 -9.33 -14.29 -67.29
CA SER A 69 -8.21 -15.12 -67.73
C SER A 69 -6.96 -14.90 -66.85
N PRO A 70 -6.06 -15.90 -66.73
CA PRO A 70 -4.80 -15.72 -66.00
C PRO A 70 -3.96 -14.54 -66.51
N GLN A 71 -3.99 -14.29 -67.83
CA GLN A 71 -3.30 -13.15 -68.44
C GLN A 71 -3.93 -11.83 -68.00
N ASN A 72 -5.26 -11.72 -68.00
CA ASN A 72 -5.94 -10.50 -67.57
C ASN A 72 -5.69 -10.21 -66.08
N LEU A 73 -5.62 -11.24 -65.23
CA LEU A 73 -5.23 -11.07 -63.83
C LEU A 73 -3.80 -10.51 -63.70
N GLN A 74 -2.86 -11.00 -64.51
CA GLN A 74 -1.48 -10.54 -64.47
C GLN A 74 -1.36 -9.08 -64.93
N ASP A 75 -2.06 -8.71 -66.01
CA ASP A 75 -2.11 -7.33 -66.50
C ASP A 75 -2.71 -6.38 -65.43
N LEU A 76 -3.79 -6.79 -64.76
CA LEU A 76 -4.39 -6.02 -63.65
C LEU A 76 -3.45 -5.86 -62.46
N LEU A 77 -2.68 -6.90 -62.10
CA LEU A 77 -1.71 -6.83 -61.00
C LEU A 77 -0.50 -5.93 -61.36
N GLU A 78 -0.03 -5.95 -62.61
CA GLU A 78 1.02 -5.05 -63.09
C GLU A 78 0.56 -3.59 -63.12
N ASP A 79 -0.68 -3.33 -63.51
CA ASP A 79 -1.24 -1.99 -63.50
C ASP A 79 -1.40 -1.42 -62.08
N LEU A 80 -1.66 -2.27 -61.08
CA LEU A 80 -1.64 -1.86 -59.67
C LEU A 80 -0.26 -1.42 -59.19
N GLN A 81 0.83 -1.97 -59.73
CA GLN A 81 2.19 -1.59 -59.38
C GLN A 81 2.61 -0.23 -59.96
N LYS A 82 1.92 0.24 -61.00
CA LYS A 82 2.19 1.53 -61.66
C LYS A 82 1.51 2.72 -60.99
N ILE A 83 0.62 2.49 -60.01
CA ILE A 83 -0.11 3.54 -59.31
C ILE A 83 0.86 4.32 -58.40
N PRO A 84 0.91 5.66 -58.48
CA PRO A 84 1.79 6.46 -57.64
C PRO A 84 1.47 6.29 -56.14
N PRO A 85 2.49 6.28 -55.26
CA PRO A 85 2.27 6.35 -53.83
C PRO A 85 1.50 7.65 -53.49
N GLY A 86 0.35 7.52 -52.81
CA GLY A 86 -0.52 8.63 -52.42
C GLY A 86 -1.92 8.65 -53.05
N SER A 87 -2.22 7.79 -54.03
CA SER A 87 -3.57 7.67 -54.61
C SER A 87 -4.34 6.46 -54.04
N ALA A 88 -4.60 6.47 -52.73
CA ALA A 88 -5.25 5.36 -52.01
C ALA A 88 -6.63 4.98 -52.61
N ALA A 89 -7.46 5.98 -52.92
CA ALA A 89 -8.76 5.77 -53.55
C ALA A 89 -8.65 5.09 -54.93
N GLU A 90 -7.68 5.49 -55.75
CA GLU A 90 -7.44 4.89 -57.07
C GLU A 90 -6.93 3.45 -56.95
N TYR A 91 -6.05 3.20 -55.98
CA TYR A 91 -5.55 1.87 -55.67
C TYR A 91 -6.68 0.94 -55.19
N LEU A 92 -7.54 1.38 -54.27
CA LEU A 92 -8.67 0.60 -53.75
C LEU A 92 -9.71 0.30 -54.85
N ALA A 93 -10.02 1.26 -55.71
CA ALA A 93 -10.93 1.06 -56.83
C ALA A 93 -10.39 0.01 -57.83
N ARG A 94 -9.16 0.17 -58.32
CA ARG A 94 -8.55 -0.75 -59.29
C ARG A 94 -8.29 -2.13 -58.70
N SER A 95 -7.89 -2.21 -57.44
CA SER A 95 -7.67 -3.51 -56.78
C SER A 95 -8.97 -4.28 -56.56
N SER A 96 -10.12 -3.59 -56.55
CA SER A 96 -11.43 -4.26 -56.42
C SER A 96 -11.76 -5.04 -57.68
N ILE A 97 -11.43 -4.48 -58.84
CA ILE A 97 -11.56 -5.15 -60.14
C ILE A 97 -10.63 -6.38 -60.20
N ALA A 98 -9.39 -6.25 -59.71
CA ALA A 98 -8.46 -7.37 -59.63
C ALA A 98 -8.96 -8.48 -58.69
N LEU A 99 -9.50 -8.12 -57.52
CA LEU A 99 -10.04 -9.09 -56.55
C LEU A 99 -11.29 -9.80 -57.07
N GLN A 100 -12.17 -9.10 -57.80
CA GLN A 100 -13.31 -9.71 -58.51
C GLN A 100 -12.84 -10.75 -59.54
N CYS A 101 -11.82 -10.40 -60.34
CA CYS A 101 -11.21 -11.31 -61.31
C CYS A 101 -10.62 -12.56 -60.61
N ILE A 102 -9.92 -12.38 -59.48
CA ILE A 102 -9.38 -13.48 -58.65
C ILE A 102 -10.50 -14.42 -58.18
N LEU A 103 -11.58 -13.87 -57.62
CA LEU A 103 -12.69 -14.67 -57.09
C LEU A 103 -13.39 -15.49 -58.19
N GLN A 104 -13.61 -14.90 -59.36
CA GLN A 104 -14.21 -15.60 -60.50
C GLN A 104 -13.27 -16.67 -61.07
N LEU A 105 -11.98 -16.37 -61.24
CA LEU A 105 -10.98 -17.33 -61.70
C LEU A 105 -10.87 -18.52 -60.74
N LYS A 106 -10.91 -18.26 -59.42
CA LYS A 106 -10.91 -19.30 -58.39
C LYS A 106 -12.15 -20.20 -58.51
N ALA A 107 -13.33 -19.61 -58.66
CA ALA A 107 -14.59 -20.34 -58.80
C ALA A 107 -14.61 -21.21 -60.08
N GLN A 108 -14.20 -20.65 -61.22
CA GLN A 108 -14.08 -21.38 -62.49
C GLN A 108 -13.09 -22.55 -62.36
N THR A 109 -11.89 -22.30 -61.82
CA THR A 109 -10.86 -23.32 -61.65
C THR A 109 -11.29 -24.43 -60.68
N ALA A 110 -12.03 -24.08 -59.62
CA ALA A 110 -12.59 -25.06 -58.68
C ALA A 110 -13.71 -25.91 -59.31
N GLN A 111 -14.55 -25.31 -60.16
CA GLN A 111 -15.57 -26.03 -60.91
C GLN A 111 -14.95 -27.02 -61.91
N GLU A 112 -13.93 -26.59 -62.66
CA GLU A 112 -13.16 -27.45 -63.56
C GLU A 112 -12.50 -28.60 -62.80
N LYS A 113 -11.87 -28.32 -61.65
CA LYS A 113 -11.30 -29.36 -60.77
C LYS A 113 -12.36 -30.37 -60.35
N SER A 114 -13.55 -29.91 -59.90
CA SER A 114 -14.64 -30.80 -59.51
C SER A 114 -15.13 -31.68 -60.66
N ALA A 115 -15.15 -31.16 -61.90
CA ALA A 115 -15.50 -31.96 -63.07
C ALA A 115 -14.47 -33.06 -63.35
N ILE A 116 -13.18 -32.71 -63.31
CA ILE A 116 -12.07 -33.67 -63.49
C ILE A 116 -12.06 -34.70 -62.35
N GLU A 117 -12.39 -34.30 -61.11
CA GLU A 117 -12.43 -35.20 -59.95
C GLU A 117 -13.53 -36.25 -60.08
N ARG A 118 -14.71 -35.87 -60.58
CA ARG A 118 -15.79 -36.83 -60.91
C ARG A 118 -15.39 -37.77 -62.03
N GLU A 119 -14.69 -37.27 -63.05
CA GLU A 119 -14.19 -38.09 -64.15
C GLU A 119 -13.13 -39.09 -63.66
N TYR A 120 -12.18 -38.63 -62.83
CA TYR A 120 -11.17 -39.47 -62.20
C TYR A 120 -11.79 -40.58 -61.33
N GLN A 121 -12.78 -40.25 -60.50
CA GLN A 121 -13.52 -41.24 -59.69
C GLN A 121 -14.17 -42.29 -60.59
N ARG A 122 -14.91 -41.86 -61.62
CA ARG A 122 -15.58 -42.75 -62.57
C ARG A 122 -14.59 -43.68 -63.30
N LEU A 123 -13.45 -43.14 -63.75
CA LEU A 123 -12.42 -43.94 -64.43
C LEU A 123 -11.82 -44.99 -63.49
N THR A 124 -11.58 -44.63 -62.23
CA THR A 124 -11.01 -45.51 -61.21
C THR A 124 -11.99 -46.63 -60.83
N GLU A 125 -13.28 -46.31 -60.67
CA GLU A 125 -14.35 -47.28 -60.42
C GLU A 125 -14.48 -48.27 -61.59
N ASN A 126 -14.50 -47.78 -62.83
CA ASN A 126 -14.54 -48.63 -64.03
C ASN A 126 -13.31 -49.55 -64.12
N ALA A 127 -12.11 -49.05 -63.78
CA ALA A 127 -10.89 -49.84 -63.78
C ALA A 127 -10.94 -50.96 -62.71
N GLN A 128 -11.53 -50.69 -61.54
CA GLN A 128 -11.76 -51.69 -60.49
C GLN A 128 -12.77 -52.74 -60.93
N GLU A 129 -13.86 -52.36 -61.61
CA GLU A 129 -14.86 -53.29 -62.13
C GLU A 129 -14.25 -54.21 -63.21
N VAL A 130 -13.48 -53.65 -64.15
CA VAL A 130 -12.74 -54.42 -65.16
C VAL A 130 -11.72 -55.35 -64.51
N ALA A 131 -11.05 -54.92 -63.43
CA ALA A 131 -10.12 -55.75 -62.67
C ALA A 131 -10.83 -56.92 -61.96
N ALA A 132 -12.02 -56.69 -61.39
CA ALA A 132 -12.84 -57.73 -60.77
C ALA A 132 -13.30 -58.76 -61.82
N GLN A 133 -13.79 -58.31 -62.98
CA GLN A 133 -14.13 -59.18 -64.12
C GLN A 133 -12.91 -59.99 -64.61
N HIS A 134 -11.74 -59.36 -64.67
CA HIS A 134 -10.50 -60.06 -65.02
C HIS A 134 -10.15 -61.14 -63.98
N GLN A 135 -10.36 -60.87 -62.69
CA GLN A 135 -10.12 -61.84 -61.62
C GLN A 135 -11.10 -63.02 -61.66
N GLU A 136 -12.38 -62.79 -61.98
CA GLU A 136 -13.37 -63.85 -62.21
C GLU A 136 -12.96 -64.76 -63.38
N VAL A 137 -12.51 -64.16 -64.49
CA VAL A 137 -12.01 -64.91 -65.65
C VAL A 137 -10.78 -65.76 -65.29
N ASP A 138 -9.94 -65.28 -64.36
CA ASP A 138 -8.76 -66.00 -63.87
C ASP A 138 -9.09 -67.21 -62.98
N GLN A 139 -10.28 -67.26 -62.39
CA GLN A 139 -10.73 -68.39 -61.57
C GLN A 139 -11.24 -69.59 -62.40
N ILE A 140 -11.46 -69.43 -63.71
CA ILE A 140 -11.96 -70.50 -64.60
C ILE A 140 -10.89 -71.59 -64.81
N ARG A 141 -11.17 -72.83 -64.37
CA ARG A 141 -10.26 -74.00 -64.48
C ARG A 141 -10.70 -75.00 -65.57
N GLY A 142 -9.77 -75.84 -66.02
CA GLY A 142 -10.01 -76.93 -67.00
C GLY A 142 -10.03 -76.46 -68.47
N LEU A 143 -10.59 -77.28 -69.37
CA LEU A 143 -10.63 -77.03 -70.83
C LEU A 143 -11.30 -75.70 -71.22
N ARG A 144 -12.17 -75.14 -70.37
CA ARG A 144 -12.79 -73.80 -70.58
C ARG A 144 -11.77 -72.65 -70.55
N ARG A 145 -10.60 -72.82 -69.93
CA ARG A 145 -9.52 -71.81 -69.86
C ARG A 145 -8.91 -71.47 -71.22
N PHE A 146 -9.00 -72.38 -72.20
CA PHE A 146 -8.48 -72.11 -73.54
C PHE A 146 -9.28 -71.01 -74.26
N PHE A 147 -10.59 -70.90 -73.97
CA PHE A 147 -11.48 -69.90 -74.57
C PHE A 147 -11.45 -68.54 -73.85
N THR A 148 -10.80 -68.42 -72.69
CA THR A 148 -10.74 -67.17 -71.91
C THR A 148 -9.53 -66.30 -72.20
N ARG A 149 -8.51 -66.81 -72.91
CA ARG A 149 -7.24 -66.10 -73.17
C ARG A 149 -7.43 -64.79 -73.94
N ARG A 150 -8.35 -64.76 -74.92
CA ARG A 150 -8.69 -63.55 -75.69
C ARG A 150 -9.37 -62.50 -74.81
N LYS A 151 -10.38 -62.92 -74.04
CA LYS A 151 -11.11 -62.03 -73.13
C LYS A 151 -10.22 -61.47 -72.02
N ARG A 152 -9.28 -62.26 -71.50
CA ARG A 152 -8.27 -61.82 -70.53
C ARG A 152 -7.37 -60.72 -71.10
N LYS A 153 -6.89 -60.89 -72.33
CA LYS A 153 -6.06 -59.88 -73.01
C LYS A 153 -6.86 -58.60 -73.30
N GLU A 154 -8.12 -58.73 -73.68
CA GLU A 154 -9.03 -57.60 -73.89
C GLU A 154 -9.29 -56.84 -72.58
N LEU A 155 -9.60 -57.53 -71.47
CA LEU A 155 -9.82 -56.90 -70.16
C LEU A 155 -8.53 -56.25 -69.60
N SER A 156 -7.36 -56.89 -69.79
CA SER A 156 -6.08 -56.29 -69.40
C SER A 156 -5.80 -55.00 -70.17
N ALA A 157 -5.98 -55.01 -71.50
CA ALA A 157 -5.79 -53.81 -72.33
C ALA A 157 -6.80 -52.71 -71.99
N GLN A 158 -8.04 -53.08 -71.66
CA GLN A 158 -9.07 -52.14 -71.23
C GLN A 158 -8.73 -51.52 -69.87
N LYS A 159 -8.22 -52.31 -68.93
CA LYS A 159 -7.75 -51.81 -67.63
C LYS A 159 -6.56 -50.87 -67.79
N ASP A 160 -5.54 -51.28 -68.55
CA ASP A 160 -4.34 -50.45 -68.78
C ASP A 160 -4.71 -49.10 -69.44
N SER A 161 -5.72 -49.10 -70.33
CA SER A 161 -6.25 -47.87 -70.94
C SER A 161 -6.99 -46.99 -69.94
N LEU A 162 -7.79 -47.57 -69.03
CA LEU A 162 -8.51 -46.81 -68.00
C LEU A 162 -7.54 -46.26 -66.94
N ASP A 163 -6.54 -47.05 -66.54
CA ASP A 163 -5.48 -46.62 -65.61
C ASP A 163 -4.64 -45.48 -66.21
N ALA A 164 -4.35 -45.51 -67.52
CA ALA A 164 -3.67 -44.41 -68.22
C ALA A 164 -4.50 -43.12 -68.25
N GLN A 165 -5.81 -43.23 -68.54
CA GLN A 165 -6.73 -42.08 -68.50
C GLN A 165 -6.90 -41.53 -67.07
N ALA A 166 -6.96 -42.39 -66.06
CA ALA A 166 -7.01 -41.99 -64.67
C ALA A 166 -5.73 -41.29 -64.22
N ALA A 167 -4.55 -41.75 -64.65
CA ALA A 167 -3.27 -41.09 -64.37
C ALA A 167 -3.19 -39.69 -65.02
N GLU A 168 -3.71 -39.53 -66.24
CA GLU A 168 -3.82 -38.23 -66.90
C GLU A 168 -4.75 -37.28 -66.15
N ALA A 169 -5.94 -37.74 -65.75
CA ALA A 169 -6.87 -36.96 -64.93
C ALA A 169 -6.28 -36.58 -63.55
N ALA A 170 -5.52 -37.48 -62.91
CA ALA A 170 -4.81 -37.18 -61.66
C ALA A 170 -3.75 -36.08 -61.83
N SER A 171 -2.98 -36.10 -62.93
CA SER A 171 -2.03 -35.04 -63.27
C SER A 171 -2.74 -33.70 -63.50
N GLN A 172 -3.91 -33.71 -64.16
CA GLN A 172 -4.71 -32.49 -64.36
C GLN A 172 -5.28 -31.96 -63.02
N LEU A 173 -5.70 -32.82 -62.09
CA LEU A 173 -6.11 -32.42 -60.75
C LEU A 173 -4.98 -31.73 -59.97
N GLU A 174 -3.76 -32.28 -60.03
CA GLU A 174 -2.60 -31.67 -59.38
C GLU A 174 -2.27 -30.29 -59.98
N GLN A 175 -2.35 -30.15 -61.31
CA GLN A 175 -2.16 -28.87 -61.99
C GLN A 175 -3.23 -27.85 -61.61
N LYS A 176 -4.50 -28.25 -61.54
CA LYS A 176 -5.60 -27.36 -61.12
C LYS A 176 -5.49 -26.98 -59.65
N GLN A 177 -5.07 -27.88 -58.77
CA GLN A 177 -4.79 -27.56 -57.38
C GLN A 177 -3.65 -26.56 -57.23
N LYS A 178 -2.55 -26.71 -58.00
CA LYS A 178 -1.47 -25.72 -58.05
C LYS A 178 -1.95 -24.36 -58.54
N ALA A 179 -2.82 -24.32 -59.55
CA ALA A 179 -3.42 -23.08 -60.03
C ALA A 179 -4.30 -22.41 -58.96
N ILE A 180 -5.15 -23.17 -58.25
CA ILE A 180 -5.95 -22.66 -57.13
C ILE A 180 -5.05 -22.08 -56.04
N ASN A 181 -4.00 -22.78 -55.63
CA ASN A 181 -3.05 -22.29 -54.62
C ASN A 181 -2.35 -20.99 -55.06
N GLY A 182 -2.01 -20.88 -56.36
CA GLY A 182 -1.43 -19.65 -56.92
C GLY A 182 -2.40 -18.47 -56.91
N ILE A 183 -3.67 -18.72 -57.25
CA ILE A 183 -4.74 -17.70 -57.17
C ILE A 183 -4.99 -17.28 -55.72
N GLU A 184 -4.97 -18.22 -54.77
CA GLU A 184 -5.06 -17.92 -53.32
C GLU A 184 -3.87 -17.11 -52.80
N GLY A 185 -2.66 -17.38 -53.30
CA GLY A 185 -1.47 -16.56 -53.00
C GLY A 185 -1.66 -15.11 -53.42
N ASN A 186 -2.12 -14.87 -54.65
CA ASN A 186 -2.42 -13.54 -55.18
C ASN A 186 -3.57 -12.86 -54.40
N GLN A 187 -4.60 -13.62 -54.02
CA GLN A 187 -5.72 -13.13 -53.20
C GLN A 187 -5.22 -12.62 -51.85
N ASN A 188 -4.37 -13.39 -51.16
CA ASN A 188 -3.84 -13.04 -49.85
C ASN A 188 -2.93 -11.81 -49.94
N GLU A 189 -2.03 -11.75 -50.92
CA GLU A 189 -1.13 -10.60 -51.11
C GLU A 189 -1.90 -9.31 -51.39
N LEU A 190 -2.90 -9.38 -52.28
CA LEU A 190 -3.74 -8.23 -52.62
C LEU A 190 -4.58 -7.76 -51.42
N THR A 191 -5.13 -8.71 -50.65
CA THR A 191 -5.89 -8.40 -49.43
C THR A 191 -5.02 -7.70 -48.38
N GLN A 192 -3.80 -8.21 -48.13
CA GLN A 192 -2.85 -7.57 -47.20
C GLN A 192 -2.45 -6.16 -47.62
N LYS A 193 -2.22 -5.91 -48.92
CA LYS A 193 -1.88 -4.57 -49.42
C LYS A 193 -3.06 -3.59 -49.31
N ARG A 194 -4.30 -4.05 -49.53
CA ARG A 194 -5.51 -3.24 -49.30
C ARG A 194 -5.67 -2.88 -47.83
N GLU A 195 -5.52 -3.84 -46.93
CA GLU A 195 -5.54 -3.63 -45.47
C GLU A 195 -4.48 -2.60 -45.04
N ALA A 196 -3.25 -2.72 -45.53
CA ALA A 196 -2.18 -1.78 -45.22
C ALA A 196 -2.46 -0.35 -45.74
N THR A 197 -3.09 -0.23 -46.92
CA THR A 197 -3.44 1.06 -47.52
C THR A 197 -4.52 1.78 -46.70
N ILE A 198 -5.57 1.06 -46.29
CA ILE A 198 -6.65 1.60 -45.45
C ILE A 198 -6.11 2.00 -44.07
N LEU A 199 -5.23 1.18 -43.49
CA LEU A 199 -4.61 1.50 -42.21
C LEU A 199 -3.79 2.80 -42.30
N GLU A 200 -3.02 3.00 -43.35
CA GLU A 200 -2.22 4.21 -43.54
C GLU A 200 -3.08 5.46 -43.72
N GLU A 201 -4.21 5.37 -44.44
CA GLU A 201 -5.16 6.47 -44.60
C GLU A 201 -5.78 6.88 -43.24
N ILE A 202 -6.18 5.90 -42.41
CA ILE A 202 -6.67 6.15 -41.05
C ILE A 202 -5.60 6.83 -40.18
N LYS A 203 -4.33 6.38 -40.26
CA LYS A 203 -3.21 6.98 -39.51
C LYS A 203 -2.95 8.44 -39.92
N GLN A 204 -3.03 8.73 -41.21
CA GLN A 204 -2.86 10.08 -41.73
C GLN A 204 -3.95 11.01 -41.23
N GLU A 205 -5.21 10.55 -41.20
CA GLU A 205 -6.31 11.37 -40.66
C GLU A 205 -6.21 11.59 -39.14
N PHE A 206 -5.83 10.56 -38.36
CA PHE A 206 -5.59 10.75 -36.92
C PHE A 206 -4.49 11.79 -36.66
N SER A 207 -3.41 11.73 -37.46
CA SER A 207 -2.31 12.68 -37.37
C SER A 207 -2.73 14.09 -37.80
N ALA A 208 -3.57 14.20 -38.83
CA ALA A 208 -4.09 15.49 -39.31
C ALA A 208 -5.03 16.16 -38.29
N ILE A 209 -5.90 15.39 -37.62
CA ILE A 209 -6.76 15.90 -36.54
C ILE A 209 -5.88 16.41 -35.40
N SER A 210 -4.90 15.61 -34.95
CA SER A 210 -4.00 16.02 -33.87
C SER A 210 -3.22 17.29 -34.20
N GLU A 211 -2.59 17.36 -35.36
CA GLU A 211 -1.78 18.52 -35.72
C GLU A 211 -2.66 19.76 -35.87
N GLY A 212 -3.88 19.64 -36.41
CA GLY A 212 -4.83 20.75 -36.49
C GLY A 212 -5.22 21.35 -35.14
N TYR A 213 -5.46 20.50 -34.13
CA TYR A 213 -5.74 20.98 -32.76
C TYR A 213 -4.50 21.57 -32.09
N LYS A 214 -3.30 21.05 -32.38
CA LYS A 214 -2.03 21.57 -31.85
C LYS A 214 -1.68 22.93 -32.45
N GLU A 215 -1.80 23.09 -33.77
CA GLU A 215 -1.65 24.37 -34.45
C GLU A 215 -2.62 25.41 -33.88
N MET A 216 -3.88 25.02 -33.64
CA MET A 216 -4.87 25.88 -33.00
C MET A 216 -4.47 26.26 -31.56
N ALA A 217 -3.93 25.33 -30.77
CA ALA A 217 -3.45 25.64 -29.43
C ALA A 217 -2.31 26.67 -29.47
N ASP A 218 -1.34 26.47 -30.36
CA ASP A 218 -0.22 27.40 -30.55
C ASP A 218 -0.70 28.78 -31.01
N GLU A 219 -1.68 28.85 -31.92
CA GLU A 219 -2.31 30.11 -32.34
C GLU A 219 -3.00 30.84 -31.18
N ILE A 220 -3.80 30.12 -30.37
CA ILE A 220 -4.55 30.71 -29.25
C ILE A 220 -3.59 31.18 -28.14
N ILE A 221 -2.54 30.40 -27.87
CA ILE A 221 -1.50 30.75 -26.89
C ILE A 221 -0.71 31.98 -27.36
N THR A 222 -0.43 32.07 -28.66
CA THR A 222 0.29 33.20 -29.27
C THR A 222 -0.57 34.47 -29.30
N ASP A 223 -1.85 34.36 -29.66
CA ASP A 223 -2.82 35.46 -29.62
C ASP A 223 -2.99 35.99 -28.18
N GLY A 224 -2.96 35.10 -27.19
CA GLY A 224 -2.90 35.46 -25.78
C GLY A 224 -4.20 36.00 -25.18
N THR A 225 -5.25 36.24 -25.97
CA THR A 225 -6.54 36.76 -25.49
C THR A 225 -7.18 35.81 -24.49
N LEU A 226 -7.27 34.52 -24.81
CA LEU A 226 -7.89 33.50 -23.96
C LEU A 226 -7.06 33.19 -22.69
N PRO A 227 -5.73 32.93 -22.78
CA PRO A 227 -4.89 32.80 -21.58
C PRO A 227 -4.95 34.01 -20.64
N ALA A 228 -5.04 35.23 -21.18
CA ALA A 228 -5.15 36.45 -20.37
C ALA A 228 -6.49 36.53 -19.63
N ASP A 229 -7.60 36.13 -20.27
CA ASP A 229 -8.92 36.15 -19.62
C ASP A 229 -9.04 35.09 -18.51
N PHE A 230 -8.46 33.89 -18.69
CA PHE A 230 -8.34 32.90 -17.62
C PHE A 230 -7.58 33.43 -16.41
N ALA A 231 -6.39 34.01 -16.64
CA ALA A 231 -5.59 34.56 -15.56
C ALA A 231 -6.31 35.73 -14.85
N LYS A 232 -6.93 36.63 -15.61
CA LYS A 232 -7.73 37.74 -15.08
C LYS A 232 -8.86 37.24 -14.20
N THR A 233 -9.63 36.28 -14.67
CA THR A 233 -10.77 35.71 -13.92
C THR A 233 -10.29 35.03 -12.63
N TYR A 234 -9.21 34.27 -12.69
CA TYR A 234 -8.60 33.64 -11.52
C TYR A 234 -8.09 34.65 -10.49
N ILE A 235 -7.38 35.70 -10.94
CA ILE A 235 -6.88 36.77 -10.07
C ILE A 235 -8.05 37.46 -9.34
N LEU A 236 -9.12 37.78 -10.07
CA LEU A 236 -10.29 38.48 -9.53
C LEU A 236 -11.12 37.63 -8.56
N LYS A 237 -11.35 36.36 -8.88
CA LYS A 237 -12.26 35.49 -8.12
C LYS A 237 -11.59 34.72 -6.98
N VAL A 238 -10.28 34.44 -7.07
CA VAL A 238 -9.58 33.57 -6.10
C VAL A 238 -8.49 34.33 -5.36
N ILE A 239 -7.54 34.93 -6.08
CA ILE A 239 -6.34 35.53 -5.46
C ILE A 239 -6.68 36.80 -4.68
N LEU A 240 -7.42 37.73 -5.28
CA LEU A 240 -7.75 39.02 -4.66
C LEU A 240 -8.58 38.87 -3.37
N PRO A 241 -9.62 38.00 -3.31
CA PRO A 241 -10.33 37.74 -2.06
C PRO A 241 -9.43 37.21 -0.94
N LYS A 242 -8.45 36.34 -1.24
CA LYS A 242 -7.50 35.83 -0.26
C LYS A 242 -6.52 36.91 0.21
N LEU A 243 -5.98 37.71 -0.71
CA LEU A 243 -5.11 38.85 -0.38
C LEU A 243 -5.82 39.87 0.54
N ARG A 244 -7.12 40.11 0.34
CA ARG A 244 -7.93 41.01 1.18
C ARG A 244 -8.18 40.50 2.60
N LYS A 245 -8.13 39.19 2.83
CA LYS A 245 -8.35 38.57 4.15
C LYS A 245 -7.10 38.60 5.05
N ILE A 246 -5.93 38.94 4.50
CA ILE A 246 -4.70 39.10 5.28
C ILE A 246 -4.86 40.36 6.16
N PRO A 247 -4.80 40.24 7.51
CA PRO A 247 -5.02 41.36 8.42
C PRO A 247 -4.08 42.53 8.13
N LYS A 248 -4.61 43.77 8.16
CA LYS A 248 -3.79 44.99 7.96
C LYS A 248 -2.74 45.21 9.05
N GLU A 249 -2.94 44.58 10.22
CA GLU A 249 -2.09 44.66 11.41
C GLU A 249 -1.05 43.53 11.48
N HIS A 250 -1.07 42.57 10.54
CA HIS A 250 -0.01 41.57 10.45
C HIS A 250 1.31 42.29 10.09
N PRO A 251 2.47 41.86 10.61
CA PRO A 251 3.79 42.36 10.18
C PRO A 251 4.05 42.22 8.67
N PHE A 252 3.15 41.54 7.95
CA PHE A 252 3.07 41.51 6.50
C PHE A 252 2.55 42.87 6.01
N ILE A 253 3.51 43.68 5.60
CA ILE A 253 3.48 45.14 5.55
C ILE A 253 2.42 45.63 4.54
N TRP A 254 1.62 46.63 4.92
CA TRP A 254 0.67 47.33 4.02
C TRP A 254 1.33 47.82 2.71
N ALA A 255 2.64 48.12 2.76
CA ALA A 255 3.47 48.46 1.61
C ALA A 255 3.69 47.29 0.64
N ASP A 256 3.75 46.04 1.12
CA ASP A 256 3.94 44.85 0.30
C ASP A 256 2.62 44.37 -0.31
N GLN A 257 1.48 44.51 0.39
CA GLN A 257 0.16 44.30 -0.22
C GLN A 257 -0.04 45.20 -1.46
N ARG A 258 0.39 46.46 -1.40
CA ARG A 258 0.34 47.38 -2.55
C ARG A 258 1.22 46.91 -3.71
N LYS A 259 2.37 46.30 -3.44
CA LYS A 259 3.23 45.69 -4.47
C LYS A 259 2.51 44.49 -5.11
N TYR A 260 1.88 43.62 -4.33
CA TYR A 260 1.06 42.51 -4.85
C TYR A 260 -0.10 43.01 -5.71
N TYR A 261 -0.89 43.99 -5.25
CA TYR A 261 -1.96 44.60 -6.07
C TYR A 261 -1.43 45.20 -7.37
N THR A 262 -0.26 45.85 -7.32
CA THR A 262 0.36 46.45 -8.52
C THR A 262 0.81 45.37 -9.50
N VAL A 263 1.48 44.32 -9.03
CA VAL A 263 1.95 43.20 -9.87
C VAL A 263 0.77 42.42 -10.45
N LEU A 264 -0.26 42.13 -9.66
CA LEU A 264 -1.48 41.44 -10.14
C LEU A 264 -2.26 42.28 -11.16
N ARG A 265 -2.36 43.61 -10.95
CA ARG A 265 -2.95 44.51 -11.94
C ARG A 265 -2.13 44.51 -13.23
N ASP A 266 -0.81 44.62 -13.12
CA ASP A 266 0.08 44.61 -14.28
C ASP A 266 0.02 43.26 -15.02
N TYR A 267 -0.19 42.14 -14.31
CA TYR A 267 -0.44 40.82 -14.90
C TYR A 267 -1.69 40.83 -15.79
N ILE A 268 -2.77 41.49 -15.34
CA ILE A 268 -4.01 41.62 -16.10
C ILE A 268 -3.86 42.59 -17.28
N THR A 269 -3.25 43.76 -17.07
CA THR A 269 -3.26 44.85 -18.05
C THR A 269 -2.10 44.80 -19.05
N SER A 270 -1.00 44.13 -18.71
CA SER A 270 0.23 44.11 -19.50
C SER A 270 1.09 42.88 -19.19
N PRO A 271 0.60 41.64 -19.46
CA PRO A 271 1.20 40.38 -19.01
C PRO A 271 2.64 40.15 -19.52
N THR A 272 3.00 40.70 -20.68
CA THR A 272 4.33 40.54 -21.30
C THR A 272 5.24 41.76 -21.12
N LYS A 273 4.73 42.86 -20.55
CA LYS A 273 5.46 44.12 -20.46
C LYS A 273 6.49 44.07 -19.34
N GLN A 274 7.76 44.16 -19.70
CA GLN A 274 8.86 44.24 -18.76
C GLN A 274 8.89 45.59 -18.04
N ASN A 275 9.25 45.59 -16.76
CA ASN A 275 9.58 46.81 -16.04
C ASN A 275 10.98 47.35 -16.47
N LYS A 276 11.42 48.47 -15.88
CA LYS A 276 12.76 49.05 -16.13
C LYS A 276 13.94 48.12 -15.80
N ALA A 277 13.69 47.05 -15.05
CA ALA A 277 14.68 46.03 -14.67
C ALA A 277 14.60 44.76 -15.53
N GLY A 278 13.84 44.78 -16.64
CA GLY A 278 13.68 43.63 -17.54
C GLY A 278 12.76 42.52 -17.02
N GLN A 279 12.04 42.75 -15.91
CA GLN A 279 11.23 41.73 -15.25
C GLN A 279 9.77 41.77 -15.71
N THR A 280 9.20 40.62 -16.06
CA THR A 280 7.77 40.47 -16.35
C THR A 280 6.93 40.53 -15.07
N PRO A 281 5.60 40.69 -15.15
CA PRO A 281 4.71 40.53 -13.99
C PRO A 281 4.87 39.18 -13.26
N VAL A 282 5.11 38.08 -13.97
CA VAL A 282 5.38 36.74 -13.39
C VAL A 282 6.65 36.76 -12.57
N ASP A 283 7.75 37.28 -13.12
CA ASP A 283 9.05 37.37 -12.43
C ASP A 283 8.94 38.23 -11.16
N ARG A 284 8.17 39.32 -11.23
CA ARG A 284 7.91 40.19 -10.08
C ARG A 284 7.06 39.48 -9.03
N LEU A 285 6.05 38.71 -9.42
CA LEU A 285 5.22 37.95 -8.49
C LEU A 285 6.03 36.85 -7.79
N LYS A 286 6.84 36.10 -8.54
CA LYS A 286 7.74 35.08 -8.01
C LYS A 286 8.72 35.67 -6.99
N LYS A 287 9.37 36.78 -7.34
CA LYS A 287 10.29 37.49 -6.45
C LYS A 287 9.62 38.00 -5.17
N LEU A 288 8.37 38.46 -5.24
CA LEU A 288 7.62 38.85 -4.05
C LEU A 288 7.34 37.64 -3.15
N LEU A 289 6.92 36.51 -3.72
CA LEU A 289 6.61 35.29 -2.95
C LEU A 289 7.85 34.65 -2.30
N GLU A 290 9.01 34.72 -2.98
CA GLU A 290 10.32 34.26 -2.49
C GLU A 290 10.94 35.18 -1.42
N ALA A 291 10.65 36.48 -1.44
CA ALA A 291 11.15 37.40 -0.42
C ALA A 291 10.51 37.18 0.96
N ASP A 292 9.37 36.49 1.02
CA ASP A 292 8.54 36.32 2.21
C ASP A 292 8.80 34.97 2.93
N ILE A 293 9.99 34.36 2.82
CA ILE A 293 10.23 32.94 3.18
C ILE A 293 10.16 32.61 4.69
N ASP A 294 10.22 33.56 5.62
CA ASP A 294 10.47 33.21 7.03
C ASP A 294 9.26 33.16 7.99
N ASP A 295 8.02 33.41 7.55
CA ASP A 295 6.87 33.41 8.47
C ASP A 295 6.00 32.15 8.35
N ALA A 296 6.55 31.01 8.79
CA ALA A 296 5.88 29.71 8.81
C ALA A 296 4.68 29.62 9.79
N GLY A 297 4.37 30.70 10.53
CA GLY A 297 3.36 30.70 11.60
C GLY A 297 1.92 31.04 11.17
N SER A 298 1.69 31.59 9.97
CA SER A 298 0.37 32.10 9.55
C SER A 298 -0.24 31.28 8.40
N PHE A 299 -1.20 30.40 8.73
CA PHE A 299 -1.94 29.57 7.77
C PHE A 299 -2.56 30.39 6.61
N THR A 300 -2.94 31.65 6.87
CA THR A 300 -3.53 32.56 5.87
C THR A 300 -2.54 32.99 4.78
N ILE A 301 -1.27 33.20 5.14
CA ILE A 301 -0.22 33.60 4.18
C ILE A 301 0.21 32.38 3.35
N ALA A 302 0.38 31.22 3.98
CA ALA A 302 0.67 29.97 3.28
C ALA A 302 -0.40 29.64 2.23
N ASP A 303 -1.69 29.74 2.58
CA ASP A 303 -2.80 29.53 1.64
C ASP A 303 -2.82 30.54 0.48
N PHE A 304 -2.49 31.82 0.74
CA PHE A 304 -2.34 32.82 -0.32
C PHE A 304 -1.20 32.47 -1.28
N LYS A 305 -0.02 32.09 -0.78
CA LYS A 305 1.13 31.69 -1.61
C LYS A 305 0.79 30.48 -2.50
N ILE A 306 0.19 29.44 -1.92
CA ILE A 306 -0.26 28.25 -2.65
C ILE A 306 -1.24 28.62 -3.78
N SER A 307 -2.12 29.61 -3.53
CA SER A 307 -3.09 30.07 -4.53
C SER A 307 -2.46 30.86 -5.69
N CYS A 308 -1.26 31.42 -5.51
CA CYS A 308 -0.53 32.11 -6.58
C CYS A 308 0.23 31.14 -7.50
N GLN A 309 0.49 29.90 -7.06
CA GLN A 309 1.29 28.92 -7.80
C GLN A 309 0.80 28.67 -9.24
N PRO A 310 -0.51 28.51 -9.51
CA PRO A 310 -1.00 28.35 -10.88
C PRO A 310 -0.59 29.46 -11.87
N LEU A 311 -0.41 30.69 -11.39
CA LEU A 311 0.03 31.80 -12.24
C LEU A 311 1.53 31.81 -12.50
N LEU A 312 2.33 31.19 -11.63
CA LEU A 312 3.78 31.04 -11.81
C LEU A 312 4.11 29.89 -12.77
N GLU A 313 3.23 28.88 -12.81
CA GLU A 313 3.32 27.71 -13.68
C GLU A 313 2.68 27.93 -15.06
N ASP A 314 2.27 29.16 -15.39
CA ASP A 314 1.59 29.50 -16.65
C ASP A 314 0.38 28.59 -16.96
N MET A 315 -0.35 28.18 -15.92
CA MET A 315 -1.43 27.19 -16.03
C MET A 315 -2.58 27.64 -16.93
N ASN A 316 -2.71 28.94 -17.19
CA ASN A 316 -3.61 29.50 -18.19
C ASN A 316 -3.28 29.10 -19.64
N LYS A 317 -2.00 28.89 -19.98
CA LYS A 317 -1.61 28.35 -21.30
C LYS A 317 -1.75 26.83 -21.33
N THR A 318 -1.31 26.18 -20.26
CA THR A 318 -1.42 24.72 -20.10
C THR A 318 -2.87 24.26 -20.21
N LEU A 319 -3.80 24.95 -19.56
CA LEU A 319 -5.22 24.60 -19.62
C LEU A 319 -5.82 24.74 -21.03
N VAL A 320 -5.39 25.74 -21.82
CA VAL A 320 -5.82 25.89 -23.22
C VAL A 320 -5.36 24.69 -24.05
N ALA A 321 -4.08 24.33 -23.93
CA ALA A 321 -3.52 23.17 -24.62
C ALA A 321 -4.21 21.87 -24.19
N GLU A 322 -4.44 21.67 -22.90
CA GLU A 322 -5.14 20.50 -22.35
C GLU A 322 -6.58 20.40 -22.88
N LEU A 323 -7.35 21.48 -22.86
CA LEU A 323 -8.73 21.48 -23.35
C LEU A 323 -8.80 21.11 -24.84
N LEU A 324 -7.93 21.71 -25.67
CA LEU A 324 -7.89 21.41 -27.11
C LEU A 324 -7.38 19.99 -27.38
N ASN A 325 -6.44 19.48 -26.59
CA ASN A 325 -5.99 18.10 -26.69
C ASN A 325 -7.12 17.12 -26.34
N ASN A 326 -7.91 17.41 -25.31
CA ASN A 326 -9.06 16.58 -24.93
C ASN A 326 -10.11 16.52 -26.05
N MET A 327 -10.31 17.64 -26.74
CA MET A 327 -11.16 17.69 -27.93
C MET A 327 -10.60 16.84 -29.06
N ALA A 328 -9.29 16.92 -29.34
CA ALA A 328 -8.63 16.09 -30.34
C ALA A 328 -8.77 14.59 -30.05
N VAL A 329 -8.55 14.19 -28.79
CA VAL A 329 -8.71 12.80 -28.33
C VAL A 329 -10.14 12.31 -28.53
N ARG A 330 -11.14 13.15 -28.19
CA ARG A 330 -12.55 12.82 -28.40
C ARG A 330 -12.87 12.64 -29.89
N ASP A 331 -12.42 13.54 -30.74
CA ASP A 331 -12.66 13.50 -32.18
C ASP A 331 -12.03 12.23 -32.80
N ILE A 332 -10.81 11.88 -32.39
CA ILE A 332 -10.15 10.63 -32.76
C ILE A 332 -10.93 9.41 -32.23
N TYR A 333 -11.47 9.48 -31.02
CA TYR A 333 -12.30 8.40 -30.44
C TYR A 333 -13.60 8.19 -31.21
N LEU A 334 -14.30 9.25 -31.59
CA LEU A 334 -15.53 9.15 -32.39
C LEU A 334 -15.26 8.47 -33.73
N LEU A 335 -14.16 8.85 -34.39
CA LEU A 335 -13.71 8.20 -35.62
C LEU A 335 -13.34 6.73 -35.39
N SER A 336 -12.60 6.44 -34.32
CA SER A 336 -12.23 5.06 -33.94
C SER A 336 -13.46 4.19 -33.70
N SER A 337 -14.46 4.69 -32.96
CA SER A 337 -15.69 3.97 -32.63
C SER A 337 -16.57 3.73 -33.87
N ALA A 338 -16.66 4.70 -34.78
CA ALA A 338 -17.36 4.53 -36.06
C ALA A 338 -16.72 3.41 -36.90
N ILE A 339 -15.38 3.38 -36.94
CA ILE A 339 -14.62 2.32 -37.62
C ILE A 339 -14.85 0.96 -36.94
N GLU A 340 -14.72 0.87 -35.61
CA GLU A 340 -14.91 -0.36 -34.84
C GLU A 340 -16.30 -0.98 -35.06
N THR A 341 -17.35 -0.16 -35.12
CA THR A 341 -18.73 -0.61 -35.33
C THR A 341 -18.92 -1.30 -36.68
N HIS A 342 -18.09 -0.98 -37.68
CA HIS A 342 -18.20 -1.50 -39.05
C HIS A 342 -17.19 -2.61 -39.37
N LEU A 343 -16.28 -2.95 -38.44
CA LEU A 343 -15.40 -4.11 -38.55
C LEU A 343 -16.18 -5.38 -38.15
N THR A 344 -16.65 -6.14 -39.15
CA THR A 344 -17.18 -7.49 -38.92
C THR A 344 -16.04 -8.48 -38.60
N GLU A 345 -16.35 -9.59 -37.91
CA GLU A 345 -15.42 -10.58 -37.31
C GLU A 345 -14.43 -11.33 -38.27
N GLY A 346 -14.16 -10.80 -39.47
CA GLY A 346 -13.54 -11.51 -40.58
C GLY A 346 -12.03 -11.35 -40.84
N SER A 347 -11.27 -10.49 -40.16
CA SER A 347 -9.80 -10.39 -40.37
C SER A 347 -9.02 -10.03 -39.10
N GLY A 348 -8.73 -11.05 -38.28
CA GLY A 348 -8.09 -10.90 -36.96
C GLY A 348 -6.78 -10.10 -36.92
N ASN A 349 -5.96 -10.11 -37.98
CA ASN A 349 -4.68 -9.39 -38.01
C ASN A 349 -4.84 -7.88 -38.28
N PHE A 350 -5.72 -7.48 -39.19
CA PHE A 350 -6.03 -6.07 -39.43
C PHE A 350 -6.76 -5.47 -38.23
N HIS A 351 -7.73 -6.20 -37.68
CA HIS A 351 -8.47 -5.82 -36.47
C HIS A 351 -7.52 -5.59 -35.28
N GLN A 352 -6.61 -6.52 -34.99
CA GLN A 352 -5.62 -6.37 -33.92
C GLN A 352 -4.60 -5.25 -34.19
N GLY A 353 -4.15 -5.09 -35.44
CA GLY A 353 -3.20 -4.03 -35.83
C GLY A 353 -3.80 -2.62 -35.68
N LEU A 354 -5.06 -2.46 -36.08
CA LEU A 354 -5.81 -1.21 -35.96
C LEU A 354 -6.12 -0.88 -34.50
N LEU A 355 -6.63 -1.84 -33.72
CA LEU A 355 -6.86 -1.66 -32.27
C LEU A 355 -5.58 -1.32 -31.51
N LYS A 356 -4.46 -1.96 -31.84
CA LYS A 356 -3.15 -1.66 -31.25
C LYS A 356 -2.68 -0.25 -31.59
N TYR A 357 -2.90 0.20 -32.83
CA TYR A 357 -2.60 1.57 -33.22
C TYR A 357 -3.49 2.58 -32.49
N ILE A 358 -4.82 2.38 -32.45
CA ILE A 358 -5.79 3.22 -31.74
C ILE A 358 -5.40 3.36 -30.25
N LYS A 359 -5.04 2.25 -29.59
CA LYS A 359 -4.56 2.28 -28.19
C LYS A 359 -3.25 3.08 -28.03
N ILE A 360 -2.28 2.93 -28.94
CA ILE A 360 -0.98 3.63 -28.87
C ILE A 360 -1.12 5.12 -29.24
N SER A 361 -1.94 5.48 -30.21
CA SER A 361 -2.20 6.87 -30.59
C SER A 361 -2.86 7.59 -29.43
N ASN A 362 -3.89 7.01 -28.80
CA ASN A 362 -4.54 7.60 -27.62
C ASN A 362 -3.57 7.78 -26.44
N LEU A 363 -2.57 6.91 -26.30
CA LEU A 363 -1.51 7.01 -25.27
C LEU A 363 -0.42 8.05 -25.57
N ARG A 364 -0.03 8.24 -26.83
CA ARG A 364 1.07 9.18 -27.20
C ARG A 364 0.66 10.64 -27.09
N HIS A 365 -0.60 10.97 -27.33
CA HIS A 365 -1.14 12.33 -27.16
C HIS A 365 -1.16 12.81 -25.69
N ASN A 366 -0.90 11.92 -24.73
CA ASN A 366 -0.71 12.26 -23.32
C ASN A 366 0.74 12.57 -22.91
N ARG A 367 1.75 12.36 -23.78
CA ARG A 367 3.19 12.49 -23.38
C ARG A 367 3.93 13.68 -23.96
N THR A 368 3.40 14.39 -24.93
CA THR A 368 4.12 15.44 -25.66
C THR A 368 3.53 16.83 -25.40
N TYR A 369 3.65 17.33 -24.17
CA TYR A 369 4.05 18.71 -23.84
C TYR A 369 4.51 18.67 -22.36
N GLY A 370 5.80 18.96 -22.13
CA GLY A 370 6.49 18.59 -20.90
C GLY A 370 6.14 19.47 -19.69
N SER A 371 5.74 18.81 -18.59
CA SER A 371 6.33 18.92 -17.24
C SER A 371 5.44 18.17 -16.25
N ASN A 372 6.03 17.70 -15.15
CA ASN A 372 5.41 16.85 -14.12
C ASN A 372 4.02 17.35 -13.63
N SER A 373 2.92 16.77 -14.14
CA SER A 373 1.66 16.45 -13.42
C SER A 373 0.56 16.14 -14.45
N GLY A 374 0.56 14.89 -14.92
CA GLY A 374 -0.41 14.39 -15.90
C GLY A 374 -1.83 14.43 -15.36
N PHE A 375 -2.67 15.20 -16.03
CA PHE A 375 -4.09 15.24 -15.81
C PHE A 375 -4.75 15.16 -17.19
N ILE A 376 -5.50 14.07 -17.44
CA ILE A 376 -6.46 13.83 -18.52
C ILE A 376 -6.02 13.01 -19.76
N GLY A 377 -6.72 11.89 -20.04
CA GLY A 377 -7.20 11.50 -21.37
C GLY A 377 -8.49 10.62 -21.40
N HIS A 378 -9.70 11.21 -21.29
CA HIS A 378 -11.16 10.81 -21.16
C HIS A 378 -11.84 9.43 -21.56
N ILE A 379 -12.53 8.77 -20.61
CA ILE A 379 -13.76 7.89 -20.62
C ILE A 379 -13.71 6.34 -20.70
N LYS A 380 -13.56 5.62 -21.83
CA LYS A 380 -13.63 4.10 -21.79
C LYS A 380 -12.29 3.38 -21.61
N PHE A 381 -11.22 4.14 -21.77
CA PHE A 381 -9.83 3.81 -21.49
C PHE A 381 -9.46 4.02 -20.00
N TRP A 382 -10.30 4.77 -19.27
CA TRP A 382 -10.18 5.01 -17.83
C TRP A 382 -10.88 3.94 -17.03
N GLU A 383 -10.59 2.67 -17.19
CA GLU A 383 -10.80 1.76 -16.07
C GLU A 383 -9.48 1.02 -15.84
N GLU A 384 -8.76 0.75 -16.93
CA GLU A 384 -7.44 0.15 -16.96
C GLU A 384 -6.28 1.11 -16.58
N ILE A 385 -6.44 2.44 -16.72
CA ILE A 385 -5.44 3.45 -16.30
C ILE A 385 -5.66 3.98 -14.86
N TYR A 386 -6.77 3.64 -14.20
CA TYR A 386 -7.13 4.21 -12.89
C TYR A 386 -6.20 3.86 -11.71
N SER A 387 -5.11 3.12 -11.92
CA SER A 387 -4.07 2.90 -10.91
C SER A 387 -3.05 4.05 -10.79
N GLU A 388 -2.98 5.01 -11.74
CA GLU A 388 -1.91 6.03 -11.80
C GLU A 388 -2.35 7.51 -11.74
N ILE A 389 -3.63 7.84 -11.58
CA ILE A 389 -4.08 9.25 -11.58
C ILE A 389 -3.87 9.90 -10.21
N ARG A 390 -3.09 10.99 -10.16
CA ARG A 390 -3.15 11.96 -9.06
C ARG A 390 -4.35 12.90 -9.28
N TYR A 391 -5.27 12.90 -8.33
CA TYR A 391 -6.34 13.90 -8.23
C TYR A 391 -5.77 15.33 -8.28
N PRO A 392 -6.41 16.29 -8.99
CA PRO A 392 -5.92 17.65 -9.11
C PRO A 392 -5.87 18.29 -7.72
N SER A 393 -4.79 19.03 -7.42
CA SER A 393 -4.66 19.73 -6.15
C SER A 393 -5.78 20.76 -5.98
N SER A 394 -6.06 21.14 -4.74
CA SER A 394 -7.05 22.18 -4.40
C SER A 394 -6.80 23.50 -5.15
N SER A 395 -5.53 23.89 -5.37
CA SER A 395 -5.16 25.08 -6.15
C SER A 395 -5.50 24.95 -7.63
N LYS A 396 -5.30 23.77 -8.23
CA LYS A 396 -5.69 23.50 -9.62
C LYS A 396 -7.21 23.52 -9.79
N MET A 397 -7.94 22.96 -8.83
CA MET A 397 -9.41 22.97 -8.87
C MET A 397 -9.98 24.38 -8.69
N ALA A 398 -9.44 25.18 -7.77
CA ALA A 398 -9.85 26.58 -7.61
C ALA A 398 -9.60 27.41 -8.89
N PHE A 399 -8.50 27.12 -9.61
CA PHE A 399 -8.24 27.72 -10.91
C PHE A 399 -9.26 27.29 -11.96
N TRP A 400 -9.57 25.99 -12.06
CA TRP A 400 -10.60 25.48 -12.97
C TRP A 400 -11.97 26.13 -12.73
N GLN A 401 -12.40 26.21 -11.46
CA GLN A 401 -13.67 26.84 -11.09
C GLN A 401 -13.74 28.33 -11.50
N ALA A 402 -12.61 29.03 -11.46
CA ALA A 402 -12.54 30.39 -11.99
C ALA A 402 -12.54 30.39 -13.52
N ALA A 403 -11.73 29.53 -14.15
CA ALA A 403 -11.56 29.43 -15.59
C ALA A 403 -12.88 29.16 -16.31
N LYS A 404 -13.72 28.24 -15.80
CA LYS A 404 -15.02 27.93 -16.44
C LYS A 404 -16.02 29.09 -16.46
N THR A 405 -15.78 30.12 -15.65
CA THR A 405 -16.60 31.34 -15.62
C THR A 405 -16.04 32.47 -16.49
N SER A 406 -15.01 32.19 -17.28
CA SER A 406 -14.44 33.12 -18.28
C SER A 406 -15.40 33.28 -19.46
N GLU A 407 -15.70 34.53 -19.81
CA GLU A 407 -16.55 34.85 -20.96
C GLU A 407 -15.87 34.49 -22.28
N ALA A 408 -14.55 34.73 -22.39
CA ALA A 408 -13.79 34.37 -23.58
C ALA A 408 -13.72 32.85 -23.78
N ALA A 409 -13.58 32.08 -22.70
CA ALA A 409 -13.58 30.63 -22.74
C ALA A 409 -14.94 30.07 -23.11
N ALA A 410 -16.03 30.64 -22.59
CA ALA A 410 -17.38 30.24 -22.97
C ALA A 410 -17.65 30.45 -24.47
N GLN A 411 -17.07 31.50 -25.07
CA GLN A 411 -17.22 31.80 -26.50
C GLN A 411 -16.40 30.89 -27.42
N VAL A 412 -15.17 30.51 -27.03
CA VAL A 412 -14.25 29.75 -27.90
C VAL A 412 -14.20 28.26 -27.56
N LEU A 413 -14.20 27.91 -26.27
CA LEU A 413 -14.03 26.55 -25.76
C LEU A 413 -15.23 26.08 -24.90
N GLY A 414 -16.40 26.72 -25.04
CA GLY A 414 -17.56 26.47 -24.15
C GLY A 414 -17.93 25.00 -24.02
N ASP A 415 -17.98 24.26 -25.12
CA ASP A 415 -18.29 22.82 -25.13
C ASP A 415 -17.23 22.01 -24.38
N ALA A 416 -15.94 22.28 -24.64
CA ALA A 416 -14.82 21.59 -24.00
C ALA A 416 -14.77 21.87 -22.50
N VAL A 417 -15.06 23.11 -22.11
CA VAL A 417 -15.19 23.50 -20.70
C VAL A 417 -16.34 22.75 -20.04
N SER A 418 -17.52 22.72 -20.68
CA SER A 418 -18.69 22.01 -20.14
C SER A 418 -18.44 20.50 -20.01
N GLU A 419 -17.77 19.89 -20.99
CA GLU A 419 -17.45 18.45 -20.97
C GLU A 419 -16.47 18.11 -19.86
N GLN A 420 -15.42 18.91 -19.70
CA GLN A 420 -14.46 18.76 -18.63
C GLN A 420 -15.09 19.00 -17.23
N ASP A 421 -16.04 19.94 -17.12
CA ASP A 421 -16.75 20.21 -15.87
C ASP A 421 -17.71 19.06 -15.51
N ASN A 422 -18.45 18.54 -16.50
CA ASN A 422 -19.32 17.36 -16.33
C ASN A 422 -18.53 16.11 -15.94
N LEU A 423 -17.33 15.98 -16.50
CA LEU A 423 -16.41 14.93 -16.14
C LEU A 423 -15.97 15.04 -14.68
N PHE A 424 -15.51 16.21 -14.22
CA PHE A 424 -15.16 16.41 -12.81
C PHE A 424 -16.32 16.19 -11.86
N TYR A 425 -17.51 16.62 -12.27
CA TYR A 425 -18.73 16.32 -11.56
C TYR A 425 -18.97 14.81 -11.46
N SER A 426 -18.83 14.07 -12.57
CA SER A 426 -19.00 12.62 -12.59
C SER A 426 -17.99 11.90 -11.71
N LEU A 427 -16.73 12.37 -11.66
CA LEU A 427 -15.70 11.85 -10.74
C LEU A 427 -16.09 12.13 -9.28
N ALA A 428 -16.48 13.36 -8.96
CA ALA A 428 -16.94 13.70 -7.61
C ALA A 428 -18.17 12.90 -7.18
N LEU A 429 -19.03 12.48 -8.11
CA LEU A 429 -20.23 11.70 -7.84
C LEU A 429 -19.97 10.19 -7.74
N LYS A 430 -19.24 9.59 -8.69
CA LYS A 430 -19.02 8.14 -8.76
C LYS A 430 -17.87 7.72 -7.84
N ASP A 431 -16.74 8.41 -7.92
CA ASP A 431 -15.50 7.96 -7.28
C ASP A 431 -15.43 8.35 -5.81
N SER A 432 -16.24 9.33 -5.36
CA SER A 432 -16.36 9.64 -3.93
C SER A 432 -16.87 8.46 -3.10
N LEU A 433 -17.61 7.53 -3.71
CA LEU A 433 -18.09 6.32 -3.04
C LEU A 433 -17.00 5.25 -2.86
N LYS A 434 -15.84 5.40 -3.51
CA LYS A 434 -14.71 4.45 -3.48
C LYS A 434 -13.41 5.08 -2.97
N ASP A 435 -13.48 6.29 -2.42
CA ASP A 435 -12.31 7.09 -2.06
C ASP A 435 -11.88 6.91 -0.60
N ASP A 436 -11.05 5.90 -0.36
CA ASP A 436 -10.54 5.57 0.98
C ASP A 436 -9.55 6.61 1.55
N GLN A 437 -8.89 7.37 0.68
CA GLN A 437 -7.88 8.39 1.03
C GLN A 437 -8.48 9.78 1.19
N GLY A 438 -9.74 9.98 0.78
CA GLY A 438 -10.47 11.23 0.91
C GLY A 438 -10.07 12.32 -0.09
N HIS A 439 -9.32 12.01 -1.15
CA HIS A 439 -8.90 13.00 -2.15
C HIS A 439 -10.04 13.51 -3.05
N VAL A 440 -10.94 12.62 -3.49
CA VAL A 440 -12.14 12.92 -4.28
C VAL A 440 -13.21 13.56 -3.42
N VAL A 441 -13.32 13.17 -2.15
CA VAL A 441 -14.32 13.74 -1.22
C VAL A 441 -14.18 15.26 -1.12
N TYR A 442 -12.97 15.79 -1.16
CA TYR A 442 -12.73 17.25 -1.21
C TYR A 442 -13.33 17.93 -2.44
N PHE A 443 -13.47 17.23 -3.57
CA PHE A 443 -14.04 17.82 -4.79
C PHE A 443 -15.53 18.11 -4.67
N ILE A 444 -16.23 17.43 -3.75
CA ILE A 444 -17.64 17.71 -3.46
C ILE A 444 -17.80 19.17 -3.01
N ALA A 445 -16.80 19.75 -2.33
CA ALA A 445 -16.85 21.15 -1.94
C ALA A 445 -16.90 22.10 -3.15
N GLU A 446 -16.30 21.71 -4.27
CA GLU A 446 -16.29 22.48 -5.52
C GLU A 446 -17.44 22.15 -6.45
N TYR A 447 -18.04 20.97 -6.31
CA TYR A 447 -19.25 20.53 -7.02
C TYR A 447 -20.40 20.17 -6.08
N PRO A 448 -20.92 21.13 -5.29
CA PRO A 448 -22.03 20.88 -4.39
C PRO A 448 -23.34 20.77 -5.17
N HIS A 449 -23.76 19.55 -5.42
CA HIS A 449 -25.03 19.19 -6.05
C HIS A 449 -25.80 18.27 -5.08
N PRO A 450 -27.14 18.24 -5.12
CA PRO A 450 -27.94 17.32 -4.28
C PRO A 450 -27.35 15.90 -4.15
N SER A 451 -26.98 15.27 -5.26
CA SER A 451 -26.41 13.92 -5.29
C SER A 451 -25.00 13.79 -4.67
N THR A 452 -24.14 14.81 -4.81
CA THR A 452 -22.80 14.78 -4.20
C THR A 452 -22.90 15.10 -2.70
N ILE A 453 -23.86 15.93 -2.28
CA ILE A 453 -24.17 16.19 -0.86
C ILE A 453 -24.70 14.91 -0.18
N ARG A 454 -25.59 14.17 -0.84
CA ARG A 454 -26.01 12.83 -0.38
C ARG A 454 -24.80 11.94 -0.11
N ASN A 455 -23.87 11.82 -1.08
CA ASN A 455 -22.67 11.01 -0.89
C ASN A 455 -21.83 11.51 0.28
N LEU A 456 -21.61 12.81 0.39
CA LEU A 456 -20.83 13.41 1.47
C LEU A 456 -21.37 13.06 2.86
N VAL A 457 -22.70 13.07 3.03
CA VAL A 457 -23.36 12.67 4.28
C VAL A 457 -23.13 11.19 4.58
N LEU A 458 -23.28 10.32 3.58
CA LEU A 458 -23.05 8.87 3.76
C LEU A 458 -21.59 8.58 4.06
N ILE A 459 -20.65 9.21 3.35
CA ILE A 459 -19.20 9.04 3.54
C ILE A 459 -18.79 9.48 4.94
N ALA A 460 -19.27 10.64 5.41
CA ALA A 460 -18.98 11.12 6.77
C ALA A 460 -19.47 10.16 7.87
N ALA A 461 -20.51 9.37 7.58
CA ALA A 461 -21.07 8.37 8.49
C ALA A 461 -20.41 6.98 8.37
N ALA A 462 -20.13 6.55 7.13
CA ALA A 462 -19.66 5.22 6.76
C ALA A 462 -18.14 5.07 6.89
N ALA A 463 -17.34 6.09 6.57
CA ALA A 463 -15.89 5.98 6.41
C ALA A 463 -15.17 5.27 7.58
N ASN A 464 -14.52 4.15 7.28
CA ASN A 464 -13.83 3.31 8.26
C ASN A 464 -12.42 3.81 8.60
N THR A 465 -11.87 4.71 7.78
CA THR A 465 -10.57 5.36 8.00
C THR A 465 -10.76 6.74 8.60
N SER A 466 -9.78 7.18 9.40
CA SER A 466 -9.70 8.57 9.87
C SER A 466 -9.64 9.56 8.70
N HIS A 467 -8.95 9.18 7.61
CA HIS A 467 -8.74 10.03 6.43
C HIS A 467 -10.04 10.35 5.68
N GLY A 468 -10.91 9.37 5.44
CA GLY A 468 -12.20 9.61 4.78
C GLY A 468 -13.13 10.51 5.61
N VAL A 469 -13.15 10.32 6.93
CA VAL A 469 -13.89 11.19 7.86
C VAL A 469 -13.33 12.62 7.86
N ASP A 470 -12.00 12.76 7.92
CA ASP A 470 -11.33 14.07 7.90
C ASP A 470 -11.59 14.82 6.59
N ALA A 471 -11.55 14.10 5.46
CA ALA A 471 -11.84 14.69 4.16
C ALA A 471 -13.29 15.16 4.03
N ALA A 472 -14.26 14.37 4.53
CA ALA A 472 -15.66 14.77 4.54
C ALA A 472 -15.89 16.01 5.42
N ILE A 473 -15.28 16.04 6.62
CA ILE A 473 -15.32 17.21 7.51
C ILE A 473 -14.66 18.42 6.84
N GLY A 474 -13.52 18.23 6.18
CA GLY A 474 -12.80 19.27 5.44
C GLY A 474 -13.66 19.85 4.31
N ALA A 475 -14.30 19.01 3.51
CA ALA A 475 -15.22 19.42 2.46
C ALA A 475 -16.43 20.20 3.03
N LEU A 476 -17.02 19.75 4.13
CA LEU A 476 -18.11 20.46 4.80
C LEU A 476 -17.69 21.82 5.36
N ASN A 477 -16.50 21.90 5.94
CA ASN A 477 -15.95 23.16 6.43
C ASN A 477 -15.66 24.16 5.30
N LEU A 478 -15.37 23.69 4.08
CA LEU A 478 -15.29 24.53 2.88
C LEU A 478 -16.68 24.97 2.40
N LEU A 479 -17.63 24.05 2.35
CA LEU A 479 -19.02 24.33 1.96
C LEU A 479 -19.70 25.35 2.88
N ASN A 480 -19.50 25.23 4.20
CA ASN A 480 -20.01 26.18 5.19
C ASN A 480 -19.47 27.62 5.03
N LYS A 481 -18.41 27.82 4.23
CA LYS A 481 -17.87 29.14 3.89
C LYS A 481 -18.47 29.71 2.60
N LYS A 482 -19.19 28.92 1.81
CA LYS A 482 -19.79 29.36 0.54
C LYS A 482 -21.07 30.16 0.81
N PRO A 483 -21.25 31.34 0.17
CA PRO A 483 -22.38 32.24 0.43
C PRO A 483 -23.73 31.65 -0.01
N ASP A 484 -23.71 30.74 -0.99
CA ASP A 484 -24.86 30.05 -1.57
C ASP A 484 -25.16 28.71 -0.90
N TRP A 485 -24.38 28.29 0.10
CA TRP A 485 -24.52 26.97 0.74
C TRP A 485 -25.94 26.66 1.25
N SER A 486 -26.60 27.63 1.88
CA SER A 486 -27.98 27.45 2.35
C SER A 486 -28.93 27.14 1.19
N SER A 487 -28.79 27.83 0.06
CA SER A 487 -29.65 27.60 -1.11
C SER A 487 -29.40 26.23 -1.72
N ILE A 488 -28.16 25.75 -1.73
CA ILE A 488 -27.82 24.43 -2.27
C ILE A 488 -28.37 23.33 -1.36
N LEU A 489 -28.29 23.51 -0.03
CA LEU A 489 -28.91 22.60 0.93
C LEU A 489 -30.43 22.53 0.75
N ASP A 490 -31.10 23.65 0.54
CA ASP A 490 -32.55 23.68 0.31
C ASP A 490 -32.93 22.90 -0.97
N GLN A 491 -32.12 23.01 -2.03
CA GLN A 491 -32.29 22.20 -3.24
C GLN A 491 -32.04 20.71 -2.96
N ALA A 492 -31.01 20.38 -2.19
CA ALA A 492 -30.69 19.01 -1.83
C ALA A 492 -31.79 18.36 -0.99
N GLU A 493 -32.37 19.08 -0.03
CA GLU A 493 -33.50 18.63 0.77
C GLU A 493 -34.78 18.47 -0.04
N THR A 494 -34.94 19.23 -1.13
CA THR A 494 -36.08 19.06 -2.05
C THR A 494 -35.96 17.75 -2.83
N VAL A 495 -34.75 17.41 -3.28
CA VAL A 495 -34.48 16.17 -4.04
C VAL A 495 -34.42 14.95 -3.12
N TYR A 496 -33.80 15.09 -1.93
CA TYR A 496 -33.65 14.04 -0.93
C TYR A 496 -34.22 14.53 0.42
N PRO A 497 -35.54 14.42 0.65
CA PRO A 497 -36.18 14.91 1.88
C PRO A 497 -35.60 14.35 3.18
N SER A 498 -35.02 13.14 3.13
CA SER A 498 -34.35 12.50 4.26
C SER A 498 -33.11 13.27 4.76
N LEU A 499 -32.50 14.12 3.92
CA LEU A 499 -31.39 15.01 4.28
C LEU A 499 -31.77 16.07 5.32
N LYS A 500 -33.06 16.36 5.50
CA LYS A 500 -33.53 17.32 6.52
C LYS A 500 -33.04 16.95 7.93
N SER A 501 -32.91 15.65 8.20
CA SER A 501 -32.37 15.10 9.46
C SER A 501 -30.88 15.42 9.65
N ALA A 502 -30.15 15.65 8.57
CA ALA A 502 -28.71 15.94 8.56
C ALA A 502 -28.38 17.44 8.54
N ARG A 503 -29.38 18.31 8.36
CA ARG A 503 -29.18 19.77 8.22
C ARG A 503 -28.39 20.38 9.38
N GLU A 504 -28.67 19.95 10.61
CA GLU A 504 -27.94 20.44 11.79
C GLU A 504 -26.44 20.14 11.70
N VAL A 505 -26.08 18.91 11.29
CA VAL A 505 -24.68 18.49 11.21
C VAL A 505 -23.97 19.11 10.00
N LEU A 506 -24.70 19.31 8.88
CA LEU A 506 -24.18 19.93 7.66
C LEU A 506 -23.89 21.43 7.82
N THR A 507 -24.64 22.14 8.67
CA THR A 507 -24.52 23.59 8.87
C THR A 507 -23.63 23.98 10.05
N ARG A 508 -23.29 23.02 10.92
CA ARG A 508 -22.45 23.26 12.08
C ARG A 508 -20.99 23.36 11.66
N LYS A 509 -20.30 24.41 12.09
CA LYS A 509 -18.84 24.48 12.00
C LYS A 509 -18.22 23.41 12.90
N ILE A 510 -17.39 22.54 12.33
CA ILE A 510 -16.72 21.46 13.04
C ILE A 510 -15.27 21.88 13.32
N PRO A 511 -14.88 22.11 14.59
CA PRO A 511 -13.48 22.42 14.95
C PRO A 511 -12.50 21.36 14.44
N GLU A 512 -11.38 21.83 13.88
CA GLU A 512 -10.25 20.97 13.49
C GLU A 512 -9.67 20.28 14.74
N GLY A 513 -9.43 18.96 14.67
CA GLY A 513 -8.84 18.19 15.76
C GLY A 513 -9.81 17.62 16.82
N LEU A 514 -11.13 17.72 16.63
CA LEU A 514 -12.10 17.00 17.47
C LEU A 514 -11.94 15.47 17.33
N GLN A 515 -12.20 14.73 18.41
CA GLN A 515 -12.24 13.26 18.37
C GLN A 515 -13.26 12.79 17.31
N GLN A 516 -12.73 12.28 16.20
CA GLN A 516 -13.46 11.85 14.99
C GLN A 516 -14.65 10.93 15.32
N TRP A 517 -14.54 10.12 16.38
CA TRP A 517 -15.57 9.20 16.85
C TRP A 517 -16.89 9.88 17.26
N GLY A 518 -16.83 11.00 17.98
CA GLY A 518 -18.04 11.70 18.46
C GLY A 518 -18.80 12.41 17.34
N ILE A 519 -18.08 12.86 16.32
CA ILE A 519 -18.67 13.50 15.13
C ILE A 519 -19.26 12.43 14.21
N ARG A 520 -18.55 11.33 13.97
CA ARG A 520 -19.03 10.20 13.14
C ARG A 520 -20.35 9.64 13.66
N SER A 521 -20.53 9.50 14.97
CA SER A 521 -21.81 9.05 15.56
C SER A 521 -22.98 9.97 15.18
N LYS A 522 -22.78 11.29 15.23
CA LYS A 522 -23.80 12.28 14.85
C LYS A 522 -24.11 12.22 13.36
N PHE A 523 -23.10 12.03 12.51
CA PHE A 523 -23.31 11.82 11.08
C PHE A 523 -24.08 10.53 10.81
N ARG A 524 -23.80 9.42 11.51
CA ARG A 524 -24.57 8.17 11.36
C ARG A 524 -26.03 8.34 11.78
N GLU A 525 -26.30 9.03 12.89
CA GLU A 525 -27.67 9.35 13.30
C GLU A 525 -28.39 10.19 12.24
N ALA A 526 -27.74 11.25 11.76
CA ALA A 526 -28.25 12.12 10.69
C ALA A 526 -28.45 11.39 9.35
N ALA A 527 -27.56 10.47 9.00
CA ALA A 527 -27.57 9.72 7.75
C ALA A 527 -28.55 8.54 7.78
N THR A 528 -29.01 8.08 8.96
CA THR A 528 -29.81 6.84 9.08
C THR A 528 -31.04 6.84 8.19
N ASN A 529 -31.84 7.92 8.17
CA ASN A 529 -33.03 8.00 7.32
C ASN A 529 -32.67 8.03 5.82
N LEU A 530 -31.58 8.72 5.47
CA LEU A 530 -31.09 8.78 4.11
C LEU A 530 -30.63 7.39 3.63
N ALA A 531 -29.84 6.72 4.46
CA ALA A 531 -29.32 5.39 4.22
C ALA A 531 -30.44 4.38 3.99
N LEU A 532 -31.43 4.33 4.88
CA LEU A 532 -32.59 3.43 4.73
C LEU A 532 -33.39 3.73 3.46
N SER A 533 -33.56 5.01 3.10
CA SER A 533 -34.25 5.38 1.85
C SER A 533 -33.53 4.85 0.61
N ILE A 534 -32.19 4.85 0.62
CA ILE A 534 -31.35 4.37 -0.48
C ILE A 534 -31.30 2.83 -0.51
N ILE A 535 -31.21 2.18 0.65
CA ILE A 535 -31.16 0.70 0.75
C ILE A 535 -32.45 0.07 0.21
N ASN A 536 -33.59 0.71 0.47
CA ASN A 536 -34.90 0.22 0.07
C ASN A 536 -35.30 0.63 -1.36
N GLU A 537 -34.55 1.52 -2.00
CA GLU A 537 -34.84 1.96 -3.36
C GLU A 537 -34.36 0.92 -4.41
N PRO A 538 -35.24 0.48 -5.33
CA PRO A 538 -34.87 -0.46 -6.38
C PRO A 538 -34.02 0.21 -7.47
N GLY A 539 -32.98 -0.47 -7.96
CA GLY A 539 -32.15 0.00 -9.09
C GLY A 539 -31.05 1.01 -8.73
N VAL A 540 -30.78 1.22 -7.44
CA VAL A 540 -29.68 2.06 -6.96
C VAL A 540 -28.32 1.44 -7.27
N ASP A 541 -27.32 2.30 -7.55
CA ASP A 541 -25.91 1.94 -7.70
C ASP A 541 -25.43 1.05 -6.52
N PRO A 542 -24.81 -0.12 -6.77
CA PRO A 542 -24.37 -1.03 -5.72
C PRO A 542 -23.41 -0.41 -4.70
N ALA A 543 -22.45 0.42 -5.16
CA ALA A 543 -21.48 1.06 -4.27
C ALA A 543 -22.16 2.11 -3.38
N LEU A 544 -23.17 2.81 -3.92
CA LEU A 544 -23.97 3.73 -3.11
C LEU A 544 -24.81 2.98 -2.06
N LYS A 545 -25.38 1.83 -2.42
CA LYS A 545 -26.16 1.00 -1.52
C LYS A 545 -25.31 0.39 -0.40
N GLU A 546 -24.09 -0.03 -0.74
CA GLU A 546 -23.09 -0.47 0.23
C GLU A 546 -22.71 0.67 1.19
N MET A 547 -22.34 1.84 0.66
CA MET A 547 -22.00 3.01 1.46
C MET A 547 -23.16 3.44 2.38
N ALA A 548 -24.40 3.37 1.88
CA ALA A 548 -25.60 3.60 2.68
C ALA A 548 -25.70 2.59 3.84
N THR A 549 -25.48 1.31 3.58
CA THR A 549 -25.49 0.26 4.60
C THR A 549 -24.40 0.51 5.66
N ASP A 550 -23.20 0.89 5.23
CA ASP A 550 -22.08 1.22 6.11
C ASP A 550 -22.36 2.47 6.95
N SER A 551 -23.22 3.39 6.49
CA SER A 551 -23.57 4.58 7.27
C SER A 551 -24.56 4.33 8.40
N LEU A 552 -25.18 3.15 8.48
CA LEU A 552 -26.21 2.85 9.47
C LEU A 552 -25.68 2.82 10.90
N THR A 553 -26.52 3.27 11.82
CA THR A 553 -26.38 3.02 13.25
C THR A 553 -26.75 1.57 13.58
N ILE A 554 -26.47 1.13 14.81
CA ILE A 554 -26.69 -0.27 15.21
C ILE A 554 -28.16 -0.68 15.14
N THR A 555 -29.09 0.18 15.56
CA THR A 555 -30.52 -0.15 15.63
C THR A 555 -31.14 -0.42 14.24
N PRO A 556 -30.99 0.45 13.23
CA PRO A 556 -31.41 0.15 11.86
C PRO A 556 -30.78 -1.12 11.28
N LEU A 557 -29.50 -1.38 11.59
CA LEU A 557 -28.81 -2.58 11.12
C LEU A 557 -29.38 -3.87 11.76
N LEU A 558 -29.76 -3.81 13.04
CA LEU A 558 -30.48 -4.92 13.71
C LEU A 558 -31.84 -5.17 13.05
N GLY A 559 -32.60 -4.10 12.76
CA GLY A 559 -33.87 -4.21 12.05
C GLY A 559 -33.72 -4.88 10.68
N LEU A 560 -32.71 -4.49 9.90
CA LEU A 560 -32.41 -5.13 8.61
C LEU A 560 -32.01 -6.61 8.77
N LEU A 561 -31.24 -6.95 9.79
CA LEU A 561 -30.84 -8.33 10.06
C LEU A 561 -32.01 -9.21 10.53
N GLU A 562 -32.97 -8.62 11.27
CA GLU A 562 -34.21 -9.26 11.67
C GLU A 562 -35.12 -9.53 10.46
N GLU A 563 -35.32 -8.53 9.60
CA GLU A 563 -36.08 -8.66 8.34
C GLU A 563 -35.50 -9.74 7.42
N ASN A 564 -34.17 -9.92 7.44
CA ASN A 564 -33.45 -10.93 6.64
C ASN A 564 -33.24 -12.27 7.39
N GLY A 565 -33.79 -12.44 8.60
CA GLY A 565 -33.74 -13.70 9.35
C GLY A 565 -32.35 -14.11 9.86
N VAL A 566 -31.42 -13.16 10.00
CA VAL A 566 -30.06 -13.42 10.52
C VAL A 566 -30.06 -13.53 12.05
N ILE A 567 -30.86 -12.68 12.68
CA ILE A 567 -31.12 -12.66 14.12
C ILE A 567 -32.63 -12.71 14.36
N THR A 568 -33.04 -13.13 15.55
CA THR A 568 -34.43 -13.11 16.01
C THR A 568 -34.82 -11.76 16.61
N GLU A 569 -36.11 -11.45 16.66
CA GLU A 569 -36.64 -10.26 17.37
C GLU A 569 -36.18 -10.22 18.84
N ALA A 570 -36.07 -11.39 19.49
CA ALA A 570 -35.58 -11.49 20.86
C ALA A 570 -34.10 -11.12 20.99
N GLU A 571 -33.26 -11.55 20.03
CA GLU A 571 -31.84 -11.16 19.97
C GLU A 571 -31.66 -9.68 19.68
N SER A 572 -32.44 -9.15 18.73
CA SER A 572 -32.48 -7.73 18.39
C SER A 572 -32.75 -6.85 19.63
N LYS A 573 -33.80 -7.15 20.40
CA LYS A 573 -34.14 -6.43 21.66
C LYS A 573 -33.04 -6.48 22.72
N VAL A 574 -32.37 -7.63 22.86
CA VAL A 574 -31.24 -7.77 23.79
C VAL A 574 -30.06 -6.90 23.35
N PHE A 575 -29.71 -6.90 22.07
CA PHE A 575 -28.64 -6.03 21.57
C PHE A 575 -28.98 -4.55 21.73
N GLU A 576 -30.22 -4.14 21.47
CA GLU A 576 -30.65 -2.75 21.69
C GLU A 576 -30.58 -2.32 23.15
N GLN A 577 -31.03 -3.18 24.07
CA GLN A 577 -30.98 -2.88 25.49
C GLN A 577 -29.54 -2.81 26.00
N ALA A 578 -28.69 -3.76 25.58
CA ALA A 578 -27.27 -3.74 25.89
C ALA A 578 -26.60 -2.50 25.31
N ALA A 579 -26.90 -2.14 24.05
CA ALA A 579 -26.39 -0.96 23.37
C ALA A 579 -26.66 0.35 24.14
N LYS A 580 -27.85 0.48 24.74
CA LYS A 580 -28.23 1.63 25.58
C LYS A 580 -27.41 1.72 26.89
N ILE A 581 -26.89 0.60 27.39
CA ILE A 581 -26.11 0.51 28.63
C ILE A 581 -24.60 0.63 28.33
N SER A 582 -24.17 0.07 27.21
CA SER A 582 -22.77 -0.17 26.86
C SER A 582 -22.09 1.02 26.18
N GLY A 583 -20.79 1.23 26.44
CA GLY A 583 -20.01 2.32 25.83
C GLY A 583 -19.72 2.14 24.33
N ALA A 584 -19.02 3.13 23.75
CA ALA A 584 -18.79 3.24 22.30
C ALA A 584 -18.01 2.06 21.66
N TYR A 585 -17.09 1.42 22.40
CA TYR A 585 -16.27 0.33 21.86
C TYR A 585 -17.07 -0.94 21.57
N PHE A 586 -17.97 -1.33 22.48
CA PHE A 586 -18.89 -2.46 22.26
C PHE A 586 -19.78 -2.20 21.05
N LEU A 587 -20.36 -1.01 20.98
CA LEU A 587 -21.26 -0.60 19.90
C LEU A 587 -20.57 -0.70 18.54
N ASN A 588 -19.34 -0.22 18.43
CA ASN A 588 -18.59 -0.29 17.18
C ASN A 588 -18.22 -1.73 16.80
N SER A 589 -17.68 -2.53 17.73
CA SER A 589 -17.30 -3.91 17.43
C SER A 589 -18.51 -4.77 17.06
N LEU A 590 -19.62 -4.63 17.78
CA LEU A 590 -20.87 -5.31 17.46
C LEU A 590 -21.42 -4.85 16.10
N ARG A 591 -21.45 -3.53 15.83
CA ARG A 591 -21.88 -3.00 14.52
C ARG A 591 -21.04 -3.58 13.37
N GLU A 592 -19.71 -3.59 13.47
CA GLU A 592 -18.85 -4.13 12.40
C GLU A 592 -19.15 -5.60 12.11
N LYS A 593 -19.37 -6.43 13.14
CA LYS A 593 -19.75 -7.84 12.93
C LYS A 593 -21.16 -7.97 12.33
N LEU A 594 -22.12 -7.18 12.79
CA LEU A 594 -23.49 -7.15 12.25
C LEU A 594 -23.48 -6.72 10.78
N LEU A 595 -22.63 -5.76 10.43
CA LEU A 595 -22.48 -5.24 9.07
C LEU A 595 -21.97 -6.31 8.11
N LEU A 596 -20.91 -7.03 8.50
CA LEU A 596 -20.39 -8.17 7.73
C LEU A 596 -21.46 -9.26 7.51
N CYS A 597 -22.26 -9.55 8.54
CA CYS A 597 -23.36 -10.51 8.42
C CYS A 597 -24.43 -10.04 7.43
N PHE A 598 -24.82 -8.77 7.50
CA PHE A 598 -25.83 -8.21 6.61
C PHE A 598 -25.36 -8.20 5.15
N LYS A 599 -24.12 -7.76 4.89
CA LYS A 599 -23.54 -7.74 3.53
C LYS A 599 -23.55 -9.14 2.89
N SER A 600 -23.30 -10.18 3.68
CA SER A 600 -23.36 -11.57 3.22
C SER A 600 -24.76 -12.01 2.81
N VAL A 601 -25.78 -11.74 3.63
CA VAL A 601 -27.15 -12.22 3.36
C VAL A 601 -27.85 -11.38 2.29
N SER A 602 -27.51 -10.10 2.18
CA SER A 602 -28.05 -9.19 1.17
C SER A 602 -27.40 -9.32 -0.23
N GLY A 603 -26.38 -10.18 -0.38
CA GLY A 603 -25.64 -10.32 -1.64
C GLY A 603 -24.81 -9.09 -2.02
N GLN A 604 -24.54 -8.20 -1.05
CA GLN A 604 -23.70 -7.01 -1.20
C GLN A 604 -22.19 -7.30 -1.02
N LEU A 605 -21.81 -8.55 -0.71
CA LEU A 605 -20.43 -8.99 -0.88
C LEU A 605 -20.11 -8.99 -2.37
N GLU A 606 -19.24 -8.08 -2.83
CA GLU A 606 -18.88 -8.00 -4.25
C GLU A 606 -18.49 -9.38 -4.80
N ARG A 607 -19.15 -9.80 -5.89
CA ARG A 607 -18.49 -10.68 -6.86
C ARG A 607 -17.32 -9.86 -7.40
N PRO A 608 -16.05 -10.24 -7.18
CA PRO A 608 -14.99 -9.47 -7.80
C PRO A 608 -15.22 -9.49 -9.31
N ALA A 609 -15.18 -8.31 -9.91
CA ALA A 609 -15.01 -8.18 -11.35
C ALA A 609 -13.84 -9.10 -11.75
N HIS A 610 -14.06 -9.93 -12.77
CA HIS A 610 -13.12 -10.88 -13.34
C HIS A 610 -11.65 -10.47 -13.15
N THR A 611 -10.97 -10.99 -12.12
CA THR A 611 -9.52 -10.88 -12.03
C THR A 611 -8.95 -11.86 -13.04
N VAL A 612 -8.65 -11.36 -14.23
CA VAL A 612 -7.79 -12.04 -15.21
C VAL A 612 -6.37 -12.04 -14.62
N GLY A 613 -6.09 -12.98 -13.73
CA GLY A 613 -4.75 -13.26 -13.25
C GLY A 613 -4.03 -14.12 -14.28
N TRP A 614 -3.01 -13.57 -14.94
CA TRP A 614 -2.06 -14.36 -15.70
C TRP A 614 -1.29 -15.25 -14.71
N SER A 615 -1.43 -16.57 -14.82
CA SER A 615 -0.44 -17.49 -14.26
C SER A 615 0.70 -17.66 -15.26
N ASP A 616 1.92 -17.88 -14.75
CA ASP A 616 3.17 -18.05 -15.51
C ASP A 616 3.17 -19.20 -16.56
N ALA A 617 2.03 -19.87 -16.77
CA ALA A 617 1.87 -20.99 -17.69
C ALA A 617 0.96 -20.72 -18.91
N GLY A 618 0.44 -19.49 -19.11
CA GLY A 618 -0.16 -19.11 -20.39
C GLY A 618 -1.46 -19.83 -20.80
N HIS A 619 -2.24 -20.36 -19.85
CA HIS A 619 -3.59 -20.88 -20.13
C HIS A 619 -4.67 -19.96 -19.52
N MET A 620 -5.59 -19.50 -20.38
CA MET A 620 -6.89 -19.00 -19.95
C MET A 620 -7.67 -20.17 -19.36
N ILE A 621 -7.95 -20.11 -18.06
CA ILE A 621 -8.89 -21.02 -17.42
C ILE A 621 -10.15 -20.20 -17.10
N ASP A 622 -11.23 -20.45 -17.82
CA ASP A 622 -12.59 -20.07 -17.41
C ASP A 622 -13.01 -21.00 -16.27
N GLU A 623 -12.56 -20.74 -15.05
CA GLU A 623 -13.04 -21.45 -13.86
C GLU A 623 -14.27 -20.72 -13.29
N TRP A 624 -15.44 -21.29 -13.58
CA TRP A 624 -16.72 -20.94 -12.96
C TRP A 624 -16.73 -21.38 -11.48
N GLY A 625 -16.05 -20.63 -10.62
CA GLY A 625 -16.11 -20.77 -9.17
C GLY A 625 -16.16 -19.40 -8.48
N PRO A 626 -16.75 -19.30 -7.27
CA PRO A 626 -16.60 -18.10 -6.44
C PRO A 626 -15.10 -17.84 -6.25
N SER A 627 -14.68 -16.58 -6.42
CA SER A 627 -13.28 -16.21 -6.24
C SER A 627 -12.77 -16.67 -4.86
N LEU A 628 -11.47 -16.94 -4.73
CA LEU A 628 -10.86 -17.23 -3.42
C LEU A 628 -11.22 -16.17 -2.37
N GLU A 629 -11.39 -14.93 -2.81
CA GLU A 629 -11.82 -13.81 -1.99
C GLU A 629 -13.30 -13.91 -1.56
N GLN A 630 -14.20 -14.32 -2.45
CA GLN A 630 -15.60 -14.58 -2.10
C GLN A 630 -15.71 -15.73 -1.10
N CYS A 631 -14.96 -16.82 -1.29
CA CYS A 631 -14.91 -17.93 -0.34
C CYS A 631 -14.38 -17.48 1.03
N ARG A 632 -13.38 -16.59 1.06
CA ARG A 632 -12.85 -15.98 2.29
C ARG A 632 -13.92 -15.15 2.99
N LEU A 633 -14.62 -14.27 2.26
CA LEU A 633 -15.65 -13.39 2.80
C LEU A 633 -16.89 -14.15 3.30
N GLU A 634 -17.33 -15.19 2.59
CA GLU A 634 -18.43 -16.06 3.02
C GLU A 634 -18.08 -16.81 4.32
N LYS A 635 -16.83 -17.28 4.43
CA LYS A 635 -16.33 -17.90 5.66
C LYS A 635 -16.27 -16.89 6.81
N GLU A 636 -15.80 -15.67 6.56
CA GLU A 636 -15.76 -14.59 7.56
C GLU A 636 -17.15 -14.16 8.00
N ALA A 637 -18.13 -14.13 7.09
CA ALA A 637 -19.50 -13.81 7.42
C ALA A 637 -20.19 -14.93 8.23
N ALA A 638 -19.95 -16.20 7.86
CA ALA A 638 -20.44 -17.34 8.64
C ALA A 638 -19.85 -17.36 10.06
N GLU A 639 -18.57 -17.01 10.18
CA GLU A 639 -17.91 -16.85 11.47
C GLU A 639 -18.44 -15.65 12.25
N ALA A 640 -18.62 -14.49 11.62
CA ALA A 640 -19.22 -13.31 12.23
C ALA A 640 -20.64 -13.62 12.76
N LYS A 641 -21.44 -14.37 12.01
CA LYS A 641 -22.78 -14.80 12.42
C LYS A 641 -22.72 -15.63 13.70
N ASN A 642 -21.82 -16.60 13.78
CA ASN A 642 -21.63 -17.42 14.98
C ASN A 642 -21.16 -16.58 16.19
N ILE A 643 -20.18 -15.69 15.97
CA ILE A 643 -19.66 -14.78 17.00
C ILE A 643 -20.80 -13.91 17.57
N ILE A 644 -21.66 -13.35 16.71
CA ILE A 644 -22.79 -12.53 17.13
C ILE A 644 -23.80 -13.35 17.93
N GLN A 645 -24.26 -14.47 17.36
CA GLN A 645 -25.32 -15.29 17.95
C GLN A 645 -24.91 -15.92 19.29
N ASN A 646 -23.64 -16.32 19.46
CA ASN A 646 -23.21 -17.01 20.68
C ASN A 646 -22.45 -16.10 21.66
N ARG A 647 -21.45 -15.35 21.18
CA ARG A 647 -20.52 -14.64 22.07
C ARG A 647 -21.03 -13.26 22.46
N PHE A 648 -21.36 -12.43 21.47
CA PHE A 648 -21.86 -11.09 21.74
C PHE A 648 -23.27 -11.10 22.31
N TYR A 649 -24.12 -12.06 21.94
CA TYR A 649 -25.42 -12.22 22.58
C TYR A 649 -25.30 -12.49 24.09
N LYS A 650 -24.43 -13.42 24.50
CA LYS A 650 -24.15 -13.67 25.93
C LYS A 650 -23.54 -12.46 26.64
N LEU A 651 -22.59 -11.77 26.00
CA LEU A 651 -22.05 -10.53 26.54
C LEU A 651 -23.15 -9.48 26.76
N ALA A 652 -24.03 -9.29 25.77
CA ALA A 652 -25.16 -8.36 25.85
C ALA A 652 -26.10 -8.72 27.02
N GLN A 653 -26.42 -10.01 27.19
CA GLN A 653 -27.19 -10.48 28.35
C GLN A 653 -26.50 -10.17 29.67
N LYS A 654 -25.19 -10.40 29.79
CA LYS A 654 -24.41 -10.09 31.01
C LYS A 654 -24.38 -8.59 31.31
N ILE A 655 -24.28 -7.75 30.29
CA ILE A 655 -24.36 -6.29 30.42
C ILE A 655 -25.72 -5.89 31.01
N ILE A 656 -26.82 -6.42 30.47
CA ILE A 656 -28.18 -6.13 30.96
C ILE A 656 -28.36 -6.61 32.40
N GLN A 657 -27.96 -7.84 32.70
CA GLN A 657 -28.05 -8.43 34.05
C GLN A 657 -27.31 -7.59 35.09
N ASN A 658 -26.24 -6.89 34.70
CA ASN A 658 -25.39 -6.10 35.59
C ASN A 658 -25.54 -4.58 35.40
N GLN A 659 -26.62 -4.11 34.76
CA GLN A 659 -26.82 -2.69 34.40
C GLN A 659 -26.69 -1.69 35.56
N HIS A 660 -26.88 -2.14 36.81
CA HIS A 660 -26.77 -1.29 38.00
C HIS A 660 -25.37 -1.30 38.65
N ASN A 661 -24.43 -2.13 38.18
CA ASN A 661 -23.07 -2.21 38.71
C ASN A 661 -22.06 -1.58 37.74
N LYS A 662 -21.71 -0.31 37.99
CA LYS A 662 -20.81 0.47 37.12
C LYS A 662 -19.46 -0.20 36.88
N GLY A 663 -18.86 -0.82 37.89
CA GLY A 663 -17.56 -1.49 37.75
C GLY A 663 -17.65 -2.71 36.82
N VAL A 664 -18.70 -3.50 36.95
CA VAL A 664 -18.94 -4.65 36.07
C VAL A 664 -19.25 -4.21 34.64
N ILE A 665 -19.99 -3.11 34.46
CA ILE A 665 -20.20 -2.54 33.13
C ILE A 665 -18.89 -2.08 32.49
N ILE A 666 -17.99 -1.42 33.24
CA ILE A 666 -16.66 -1.06 32.76
C ILE A 666 -15.89 -2.30 32.31
N TYR A 667 -15.90 -3.37 33.12
CA TYR A 667 -15.28 -4.64 32.78
C TYR A 667 -15.85 -5.27 31.49
N LEU A 668 -17.18 -5.40 31.40
CA LEU A 668 -17.86 -6.05 30.27
C LEU A 668 -17.78 -5.22 28.98
N THR A 669 -17.54 -3.90 29.08
CA THR A 669 -17.46 -3.00 27.93
C THR A 669 -16.03 -2.57 27.59
N ASP A 670 -15.02 -3.14 28.25
CA ASP A 670 -13.62 -2.87 27.95
C ASP A 670 -13.26 -3.34 26.53
N GLY A 671 -12.60 -2.45 25.78
CA GLY A 671 -12.25 -2.70 24.38
C GLY A 671 -11.39 -3.94 24.16
N LYS A 672 -10.50 -4.29 25.10
CA LYS A 672 -9.66 -5.49 24.97
C LYS A 672 -10.45 -6.76 25.23
N LEU A 673 -11.41 -6.74 26.16
CA LEU A 673 -12.31 -7.89 26.37
C LEU A 673 -13.14 -8.15 25.11
N ILE A 674 -13.74 -7.10 24.57
CA ILE A 674 -14.57 -7.16 23.36
C ILE A 674 -13.75 -7.66 22.16
N SER A 675 -12.53 -7.13 21.99
CA SER A 675 -11.61 -7.60 20.96
C SER A 675 -11.31 -9.09 21.12
N ARG A 676 -10.96 -9.52 22.34
CA ARG A 676 -10.59 -10.90 22.64
C ARG A 676 -11.70 -11.90 22.33
N ILE A 677 -12.95 -11.61 22.72
CA ILE A 677 -14.07 -12.52 22.40
C ILE A 677 -14.50 -12.46 20.92
N GLY A 678 -14.17 -11.38 20.22
CA GLY A 678 -14.43 -11.17 18.79
C GLY A 678 -13.39 -11.80 17.85
N GLU A 679 -12.29 -12.34 18.39
CA GLU A 679 -11.26 -13.06 17.64
C GLU A 679 -11.77 -14.43 17.17
N SER A 680 -11.43 -14.80 15.93
CA SER A 680 -11.77 -16.11 15.35
C SER A 680 -11.20 -17.29 16.16
N SER A 681 -9.98 -17.11 16.66
CA SER A 681 -9.23 -18.11 17.45
C SER A 681 -9.70 -18.28 18.90
N PHE A 682 -10.62 -17.45 19.41
CA PHE A 682 -11.06 -17.54 20.79
C PHE A 682 -11.90 -18.81 21.05
N ASP A 683 -11.53 -19.59 22.05
CA ASP A 683 -12.26 -20.81 22.44
C ASP A 683 -13.61 -20.45 23.09
N ALA A 684 -14.70 -20.90 22.48
CA ALA A 684 -16.06 -20.66 22.98
C ALA A 684 -16.32 -21.22 24.39
N ASN A 685 -15.58 -22.26 24.80
CA ASN A 685 -15.69 -22.83 26.16
C ASN A 685 -15.16 -21.88 27.24
N LEU A 686 -14.28 -20.96 26.88
CA LEU A 686 -13.70 -19.96 27.79
C LEU A 686 -14.59 -18.72 27.96
N LEU A 687 -15.64 -18.58 27.16
CA LEU A 687 -16.49 -17.38 27.17
C LEU A 687 -17.14 -17.14 28.54
N GLU A 688 -17.83 -18.12 29.10
CA GLU A 688 -18.55 -17.94 30.36
C GLU A 688 -17.58 -17.73 31.55
N PRO A 689 -16.50 -18.53 31.70
CA PRO A 689 -15.47 -18.27 32.70
C PRO A 689 -14.84 -16.87 32.56
N LEU A 690 -14.69 -16.38 31.33
CA LEU A 690 -14.15 -15.05 31.10
C LEU A 690 -15.17 -13.98 31.52
N LEU A 691 -16.39 -13.99 31.00
CA LEU A 691 -17.41 -12.97 31.30
C LEU A 691 -17.80 -12.88 32.79
N THR A 692 -17.49 -13.91 33.57
CA THR A 692 -17.73 -13.99 35.02
C THR A 692 -16.45 -13.93 35.86
N ALA A 693 -15.27 -13.74 35.26
CA ALA A 693 -13.98 -13.70 35.96
C ALA A 693 -13.93 -12.66 37.10
N TRP A 694 -14.66 -11.56 36.96
CA TRP A 694 -14.78 -10.53 38.01
C TRP A 694 -15.46 -11.02 39.29
N GLN A 695 -16.26 -12.10 39.23
CA GLN A 695 -16.85 -12.71 40.41
C GLN A 695 -15.79 -13.39 41.27
N ILE A 696 -14.75 -13.93 40.64
CA ILE A 696 -13.59 -14.56 41.31
C ILE A 696 -12.58 -13.48 41.72
N CYS A 697 -12.30 -12.53 40.83
CA CYS A 697 -11.38 -11.42 41.08
C CYS A 697 -12.10 -10.06 40.93
N PRO A 698 -12.76 -9.55 42.00
CA PRO A 698 -13.52 -8.30 41.95
C PRO A 698 -12.68 -7.07 41.55
N ALA A 699 -11.37 -7.11 41.82
CA ALA A 699 -10.44 -6.03 41.48
C ALA A 699 -10.42 -5.69 39.98
N LEU A 700 -10.74 -6.65 39.11
CA LEU A 700 -10.82 -6.47 37.64
C LEU A 700 -11.84 -5.40 37.22
N THR A 701 -12.85 -5.13 38.06
CA THR A 701 -13.89 -4.11 37.80
C THR A 701 -13.44 -2.69 38.10
N THR A 702 -12.31 -2.54 38.80
CA THR A 702 -11.77 -1.26 39.26
C THR A 702 -10.36 -0.97 38.73
N ASP A 703 -9.65 -1.99 38.25
CA ASP A 703 -8.27 -1.90 37.77
C ASP A 703 -8.16 -2.46 36.34
N LEU A 704 -8.25 -1.57 35.35
CA LEU A 704 -8.19 -1.94 33.93
C LEU A 704 -6.83 -2.53 33.54
N SER A 705 -5.74 -2.13 34.19
CA SER A 705 -4.42 -2.70 33.93
C SER A 705 -4.37 -4.18 34.34
N LEU A 706 -4.97 -4.52 35.49
CA LEU A 706 -5.12 -5.90 35.92
C LEU A 706 -6.04 -6.71 35.00
N LEU A 707 -7.15 -6.11 34.55
CA LEU A 707 -8.02 -6.71 33.53
C LEU A 707 -7.22 -7.06 32.27
N HIS A 708 -6.48 -6.10 31.73
CA HIS A 708 -5.73 -6.29 30.49
C HIS A 708 -4.68 -7.38 30.60
N GLN A 709 -4.03 -7.51 31.77
CA GLN A 709 -3.10 -8.60 32.03
C GLN A 709 -3.80 -9.96 32.12
N LEU A 710 -4.96 -10.02 32.77
CA LEU A 710 -5.75 -11.25 32.82
C LEU A 710 -6.17 -11.68 31.43
N LEU A 711 -6.68 -10.76 30.60
CA LEU A 711 -7.12 -11.05 29.23
C LEU A 711 -6.00 -11.65 28.38
N TYR A 712 -4.76 -11.18 28.59
CA TYR A 712 -3.58 -11.71 27.91
C TYR A 712 -3.23 -13.14 28.36
N GLN A 713 -3.31 -13.42 29.66
CA GLN A 713 -2.91 -14.71 30.26
C GLN A 713 -4.08 -15.70 30.44
N PHE A 714 -5.29 -15.36 30.00
CA PHE A 714 -6.50 -16.13 30.33
C PHE A 714 -6.52 -17.47 29.61
N GLN A 715 -6.50 -18.55 30.41
CA GLN A 715 -6.61 -19.93 29.93
C GLN A 715 -7.79 -20.67 30.56
N GLY A 716 -8.60 -19.97 31.37
CA GLY A 716 -9.73 -20.51 32.09
C GLY A 716 -9.84 -19.97 33.51
N GLU A 717 -10.78 -20.51 34.26
CA GLU A 717 -11.14 -20.05 35.61
C GLU A 717 -9.96 -20.04 36.60
N GLN A 718 -9.04 -21.00 36.46
CA GLN A 718 -7.83 -21.07 37.28
C GLN A 718 -6.92 -19.84 37.12
N THR A 719 -6.93 -19.18 35.97
CA THR A 719 -6.20 -17.91 35.79
C THR A 719 -6.82 -16.82 36.68
N SER A 720 -8.16 -16.72 36.73
CA SER A 720 -8.85 -15.74 37.57
C SER A 720 -8.59 -15.98 39.06
N HIS A 721 -8.60 -17.25 39.50
CA HIS A 721 -8.25 -17.60 40.88
C HIS A 721 -6.82 -17.19 41.22
N PHE A 722 -5.87 -17.52 40.35
CA PHE A 722 -4.48 -17.12 40.56
C PHE A 722 -4.31 -15.59 40.64
N PHE A 723 -5.00 -14.83 39.77
CA PHE A 723 -4.98 -13.36 39.83
C PHE A 723 -5.60 -12.83 41.12
N GLN A 724 -6.70 -13.42 41.60
CA GLN A 724 -7.29 -13.07 42.89
C GLN A 724 -6.33 -13.36 44.05
N ASP A 725 -5.69 -14.52 44.06
CA ASP A 725 -4.71 -14.91 45.09
C ASP A 725 -3.53 -13.93 45.11
N MET A 726 -3.05 -13.51 43.92
CA MET A 726 -2.01 -12.49 43.80
C MET A 726 -2.45 -11.14 44.36
N VAL A 727 -3.65 -10.66 44.01
CA VAL A 727 -4.19 -9.39 44.53
C VAL A 727 -4.32 -9.41 46.06
N VAL A 728 -4.81 -10.52 46.62
CA VAL A 728 -4.98 -10.68 48.07
C VAL A 728 -3.62 -10.74 48.77
N SER A 729 -2.71 -11.55 48.25
CA SER A 729 -1.39 -11.78 48.85
C SER A 729 -0.53 -10.52 48.84
N TYR A 730 -0.64 -9.70 47.79
CA TYR A 730 0.18 -8.51 47.60
C TYR A 730 -0.53 -7.19 47.96
N ARG A 731 -1.67 -7.23 48.64
CA ARG A 731 -2.49 -6.02 48.94
C ARG A 731 -1.73 -4.89 49.66
N ASP A 732 -0.70 -5.26 50.42
CA ASP A 732 0.09 -4.34 51.25
C ASP A 732 1.35 -3.80 50.51
N PHE A 733 1.51 -4.14 49.22
CA PHE A 733 2.60 -3.70 48.36
C PHE A 733 2.13 -2.75 47.26
N ASP A 734 3.09 -2.09 46.62
CA ASP A 734 2.82 -1.31 45.41
C ASP A 734 2.22 -2.22 44.31
N LYS A 735 1.13 -1.76 43.68
CA LYS A 735 0.40 -2.51 42.64
C LYS A 735 1.31 -2.97 41.48
N THR A 736 2.39 -2.24 41.20
CA THR A 736 3.37 -2.63 40.18
C THR A 736 4.04 -3.97 40.48
N ILE A 737 4.19 -4.35 41.75
CA ILE A 737 4.77 -5.64 42.14
C ILE A 737 3.88 -6.81 41.67
N ILE A 738 2.55 -6.68 41.78
CA ILE A 738 1.60 -7.69 41.29
C ILE A 738 1.84 -7.93 39.79
N PHE A 739 1.94 -6.87 38.99
CA PHE A 739 2.16 -7.01 37.55
C PHE A 739 3.51 -7.64 37.22
N LYS A 740 4.57 -7.29 37.96
CA LYS A 740 5.90 -7.90 37.78
C LYS A 740 5.86 -9.39 38.08
N MET A 741 5.24 -9.80 39.19
CA MET A 741 5.13 -11.22 39.55
C MET A 741 4.29 -12.01 38.56
N LEU A 742 3.15 -11.46 38.12
CA LEU A 742 2.32 -12.07 37.07
C LEU A 742 3.12 -12.27 35.78
N ASN A 743 3.91 -11.27 35.36
CA ASN A 743 4.76 -11.38 34.16
C ASN A 743 5.88 -12.43 34.32
N LEU A 744 6.49 -12.54 35.51
CA LEU A 744 7.50 -13.56 35.76
C LEU A 744 6.93 -14.98 35.70
N VAL A 745 5.72 -15.16 36.24
CA VAL A 745 5.02 -16.45 36.18
C VAL A 745 4.61 -16.81 34.75
N ASP A 746 4.06 -15.85 34.01
CA ASP A 746 3.68 -16.04 32.60
C ASP A 746 4.87 -16.44 31.72
N ARG A 747 6.04 -15.84 31.97
CA ARG A 747 7.31 -16.18 31.29
C ARG A 747 7.96 -17.48 31.78
N GLY A 748 7.33 -18.21 32.70
CA GLY A 748 7.87 -19.44 33.29
C GLY A 748 9.12 -19.23 34.15
N LYS A 749 9.38 -17.99 34.59
CA LYS A 749 10.54 -17.62 35.42
C LYS A 749 10.29 -17.82 36.91
N LEU A 750 9.03 -17.88 37.30
CA LEU A 750 8.60 -18.25 38.65
C LEU A 750 7.40 -19.20 38.55
N THR A 751 7.28 -20.11 39.51
CA THR A 751 6.07 -20.93 39.65
C THR A 751 4.96 -20.11 40.31
N LYS A 752 3.70 -20.45 40.03
CA LYS A 752 2.53 -19.82 40.69
C LYS A 752 2.63 -19.91 42.22
N ALA A 753 3.04 -21.07 42.74
CA ALA A 753 3.20 -21.29 44.17
C ALA A 753 4.28 -20.38 44.77
N ARG A 754 5.45 -20.29 44.12
CA ARG A 754 6.54 -19.43 44.60
C ARG A 754 6.16 -17.96 44.58
N ALA A 755 5.50 -17.49 43.51
CA ALA A 755 5.02 -16.12 43.43
C ALA A 755 4.09 -15.74 44.59
N LEU A 756 3.17 -16.63 45.00
CA LEU A 756 2.28 -16.36 46.14
C LEU A 756 3.04 -16.34 47.48
N GLU A 757 3.96 -17.28 47.68
CA GLU A 757 4.78 -17.37 48.88
C GLU A 757 5.64 -16.10 49.10
N LEU A 758 6.20 -15.55 48.02
CA LEU A 758 7.09 -14.39 48.05
C LEU A 758 6.44 -13.14 48.66
N SER A 759 5.12 -12.99 48.58
CA SER A 759 4.40 -11.88 49.24
C SER A 759 4.72 -11.76 50.74
N SER A 760 4.95 -12.89 51.41
CA SER A 760 5.23 -12.96 52.85
C SER A 760 6.73 -12.97 53.18
N LYS A 761 7.58 -13.42 52.24
CA LYS A 761 9.02 -13.63 52.46
C LYS A 761 9.90 -12.52 51.89
N ALA A 762 9.52 -11.96 50.75
CA ALA A 762 10.33 -11.00 49.98
C ALA A 762 9.94 -9.54 50.22
N GLY A 763 9.27 -9.26 51.35
CA GLY A 763 8.81 -7.92 51.69
C GLY A 763 9.91 -6.84 51.64
N PRO A 764 11.10 -7.07 52.24
CA PRO A 764 12.24 -6.16 52.13
C PRO A 764 12.76 -6.02 50.68
N VAL A 765 12.79 -7.12 49.93
CA VAL A 765 13.24 -7.17 48.53
C VAL A 765 12.34 -6.32 47.62
N PHE A 766 11.01 -6.38 47.79
CA PHE A 766 10.08 -5.60 46.96
C PHE A 766 10.11 -4.10 47.23
N LYS A 767 10.44 -3.70 48.46
CA LYS A 767 10.59 -2.29 48.84
C LYS A 767 11.94 -1.71 48.39
N ASN A 768 12.81 -2.55 47.84
CA ASN A 768 14.17 -2.17 47.50
C ASN A 768 14.24 -1.37 46.18
N PRO A 769 14.97 -0.23 46.13
CA PRO A 769 15.21 0.51 44.89
C PRO A 769 15.89 -0.31 43.78
N ASN A 770 16.64 -1.35 44.15
CA ASN A 770 17.34 -2.24 43.23
C ASN A 770 16.50 -3.46 42.83
N PHE A 771 15.22 -3.54 43.21
CA PHE A 771 14.35 -4.68 42.90
C PHE A 771 14.32 -5.04 41.40
N SER A 772 14.53 -4.07 40.50
CA SER A 772 14.62 -4.35 39.06
C SER A 772 15.73 -5.36 38.70
N LEU A 773 16.77 -5.51 39.54
CA LEU A 773 17.81 -6.52 39.38
C LEU A 773 17.27 -7.91 39.74
N ALA A 774 16.54 -8.03 40.86
CA ALA A 774 15.84 -9.26 41.23
C ALA A 774 14.77 -9.67 40.21
N GLU A 775 14.08 -8.69 39.63
CA GLU A 775 13.14 -8.90 38.51
C GLU A 775 13.85 -9.38 37.23
N SER A 776 15.05 -8.88 36.95
CA SER A 776 15.82 -9.27 35.74
C SER A 776 16.47 -10.65 35.88
N TYR A 777 16.77 -11.06 37.11
CA TYR A 777 17.43 -12.32 37.44
C TYR A 777 16.66 -13.07 38.55
N PRO A 778 15.39 -13.45 38.30
CA PRO A 778 14.53 -14.05 39.30
C PRO A 778 15.00 -15.43 39.74
N GLU A 779 15.71 -16.18 38.90
CA GLU A 779 16.27 -17.49 39.25
C GLU A 779 17.38 -17.38 40.32
N ILE A 780 18.04 -16.23 40.41
CA ILE A 780 19.07 -15.96 41.41
C ILE A 780 18.43 -15.53 42.73
N PHE A 781 17.48 -14.60 42.65
CA PHE A 781 17.07 -13.83 43.82
C PHE A 781 15.68 -14.13 44.34
N LEU A 782 14.78 -14.63 43.49
CA LEU A 782 13.37 -14.82 43.85
C LEU A 782 12.97 -16.30 43.91
N GLU A 783 13.70 -17.19 43.23
CA GLU A 783 13.36 -18.60 43.16
C GLU A 783 13.61 -19.34 44.49
N THR A 784 14.67 -19.01 45.23
CA THR A 784 15.05 -19.68 46.49
C THR A 784 15.05 -18.73 47.68
N ASP A 785 14.94 -19.28 48.89
CA ASP A 785 15.00 -18.47 50.12
C ASP A 785 16.43 -17.94 50.34
N GLU A 786 17.45 -18.72 49.99
CA GLU A 786 18.85 -18.29 50.02
C GLU A 786 19.09 -17.10 49.07
N GLY A 787 18.43 -17.08 47.90
CA GLY A 787 18.51 -15.97 46.95
C GLY A 787 17.95 -14.66 47.52
N LEU A 788 16.87 -14.74 48.29
CA LEU A 788 16.27 -13.58 48.98
C LEU A 788 17.20 -13.04 50.06
N GLU A 789 17.82 -13.94 50.84
CA GLU A 789 18.79 -13.58 51.86
C GLU A 789 20.02 -12.90 51.24
N ILE A 790 20.55 -13.46 50.16
CA ILE A 790 21.67 -12.88 49.41
C ILE A 790 21.30 -11.48 48.89
N PHE A 791 20.13 -11.30 48.28
CA PHE A 791 19.72 -10.00 47.76
C PHE A 791 19.57 -8.95 48.87
N THR A 792 18.98 -9.35 50.00
CA THR A 792 18.78 -8.45 51.15
C THR A 792 20.11 -8.01 51.73
N GLU A 793 21.03 -8.94 51.98
CA GLU A 793 22.38 -8.61 52.47
C GLU A 793 23.18 -7.77 51.47
N ALA A 794 23.09 -8.11 50.18
CA ALA A 794 23.81 -7.42 49.11
C ALA A 794 23.39 -5.96 48.98
N GLU A 795 22.16 -5.61 49.37
CA GLU A 795 21.76 -4.22 49.45
C GLU A 795 22.41 -3.51 50.64
N GLU A 796 22.36 -4.10 51.84
CA GLU A 796 22.91 -3.46 53.04
C GLU A 796 24.43 -3.26 52.95
N LYS A 797 25.15 -4.24 52.39
CA LYS A 797 26.62 -4.26 52.40
C LYS A 797 27.24 -3.98 51.03
N GLY A 798 26.48 -4.15 49.96
CA GLY A 798 26.95 -4.13 48.57
C GLY A 798 27.25 -5.52 48.04
N PHE A 799 26.86 -5.81 46.80
CA PHE A 799 27.09 -7.09 46.10
C PHE A 799 28.55 -7.57 46.06
N PHE A 800 29.54 -6.69 46.24
CA PHE A 800 30.97 -7.04 46.25
C PHE A 800 31.57 -7.15 47.66
N ASN A 801 30.76 -6.92 48.70
CA ASN A 801 31.16 -6.97 50.11
C ASN A 801 30.39 -8.05 50.88
N LEU A 802 29.79 -9.00 50.15
CA LEU A 802 29.15 -10.17 50.74
C LEU A 802 30.15 -10.98 51.56
N ASN A 803 29.67 -11.67 52.60
CA ASN A 803 30.53 -12.58 53.34
C ASN A 803 30.92 -13.78 52.46
N LEU A 804 31.99 -14.50 52.83
CA LEU A 804 32.54 -15.59 52.01
C LEU A 804 31.50 -16.66 51.64
N THR A 805 30.56 -16.97 52.53
CA THR A 805 29.52 -17.97 52.29
C THR A 805 28.49 -17.48 51.28
N GLN A 806 28.02 -16.24 51.42
CA GLN A 806 27.05 -15.63 50.50
C GLN A 806 27.67 -15.32 49.13
N ASP A 807 28.93 -14.89 49.10
CA ASP A 807 29.68 -14.65 47.86
C ASP A 807 29.89 -15.96 47.08
N ALA A 808 30.16 -17.07 47.80
CA ALA A 808 30.21 -18.41 47.24
C ALA A 808 28.85 -18.90 46.71
N GLU A 809 27.77 -18.71 47.47
CA GLU A 809 26.42 -19.12 47.03
C GLU A 809 25.88 -18.26 45.87
N LEU A 810 26.19 -16.96 45.82
CA LEU A 810 25.90 -16.11 44.65
C LEU A 810 26.69 -16.60 43.42
N GLY A 811 27.97 -16.91 43.60
CA GLY A 811 28.81 -17.47 42.54
C GLY A 811 28.29 -18.82 42.02
N LYS A 812 27.83 -19.70 42.91
CA LYS A 812 27.18 -20.98 42.57
C LYS A 812 25.86 -20.79 41.82
N SER A 813 25.04 -19.82 42.25
CA SER A 813 23.78 -19.49 41.58
C SER A 813 24.02 -18.98 40.16
N LEU A 814 25.04 -18.11 40.00
CA LEU A 814 25.51 -17.66 38.70
C LEU A 814 26.13 -18.79 37.87
N GLY A 815 26.83 -19.75 38.48
CA GLY A 815 27.39 -20.91 37.79
C GLY A 815 26.32 -21.85 37.21
N ARG A 816 25.18 -22.01 37.92
CA ARG A 816 24.01 -22.74 37.40
C ARG A 816 23.41 -22.06 36.17
N LEU A 817 23.37 -20.73 36.15
CA LEU A 817 22.93 -19.93 35.00
C LEU A 817 23.98 -19.85 33.89
N GLY A 818 25.26 -19.83 34.27
CA GLY A 818 26.43 -19.73 33.39
C GLY A 818 26.68 -20.98 32.55
N LYS A 819 26.08 -22.13 32.90
CA LYS A 819 25.93 -23.27 31.98
C LYS A 819 25.20 -22.89 30.68
N ILE A 820 24.53 -21.73 30.63
CA ILE A 820 23.65 -21.32 29.53
C ILE A 820 24.24 -20.17 28.67
N ASP A 821 24.94 -19.15 29.21
CA ASP A 821 25.53 -18.07 28.36
C ASP A 821 26.57 -17.16 29.07
N LYS A 822 27.78 -16.99 28.49
CA LYS A 822 28.79 -16.00 28.92
C LYS A 822 28.28 -14.56 28.89
N ARG A 823 27.36 -14.25 27.98
CA ARG A 823 26.71 -12.94 27.87
C ARG A 823 25.87 -12.62 29.11
N MET A 824 25.27 -13.62 29.73
CA MET A 824 24.44 -13.44 30.93
C MET A 824 25.28 -13.01 32.13
N LEU A 825 26.43 -13.65 32.36
CA LEU A 825 27.38 -13.25 33.40
C LEU A 825 27.85 -11.81 33.21
N LYS A 826 28.21 -11.43 31.98
CA LYS A 826 28.61 -10.06 31.64
C LYS A 826 27.50 -9.04 31.95
N ASN A 827 26.27 -9.32 31.50
CA ASN A 827 25.12 -8.46 31.74
C ASN A 827 24.79 -8.35 33.24
N PHE A 828 24.96 -9.43 33.99
CA PHE A 828 24.74 -9.45 35.44
C PHE A 828 25.77 -8.58 36.16
N CYS A 829 27.07 -8.73 35.83
CA CYS A 829 28.13 -7.92 36.39
C CYS A 829 27.94 -6.42 36.07
N GLN A 830 27.56 -6.10 34.83
CA GLN A 830 27.26 -4.72 34.43
C GLN A 830 26.04 -4.15 35.17
N ALA A 831 24.96 -4.92 35.27
CA ALA A 831 23.76 -4.49 35.99
C ALA A 831 24.04 -4.25 37.48
N THR A 832 24.84 -5.12 38.09
CA THR A 832 25.27 -5.00 39.49
C THR A 832 26.12 -3.75 39.71
N LEU A 833 27.08 -3.48 38.80
CA LEU A 833 27.89 -2.27 38.83
C LEU A 833 27.03 -1.00 38.68
N PHE A 834 26.05 -1.01 37.77
CA PHE A 834 25.12 0.10 37.59
C PHE A 834 24.25 0.35 38.83
N LYS A 835 23.87 -0.70 39.56
CA LYS A 835 23.14 -0.54 40.85
C LYS A 835 23.98 0.07 41.96
N GLN A 836 25.30 -0.01 41.87
CA GLN A 836 26.22 0.64 42.82
C GLN A 836 26.68 2.04 42.37
N GLN A 837 26.18 2.52 41.23
CA GLN A 837 26.58 3.79 40.63
C GLN A 837 26.45 4.98 41.60
N GLU A 838 25.37 5.07 42.36
CA GLU A 838 25.15 6.21 43.25
C GLU A 838 26.11 6.21 44.43
N SER A 839 26.38 5.03 45.00
CA SER A 839 27.42 4.86 46.03
C SER A 839 28.81 5.23 45.49
N LEU A 840 29.11 4.84 44.24
CA LEU A 840 30.36 5.21 43.57
C LEU A 840 30.51 6.72 43.36
N LYS A 841 29.44 7.40 42.94
CA LYS A 841 29.44 8.86 42.79
C LYS A 841 29.68 9.56 44.13
N GLN A 842 28.94 9.17 45.16
CA GLN A 842 29.08 9.73 46.51
C GLN A 842 30.50 9.53 47.06
N MET A 843 31.11 8.38 46.83
CA MET A 843 32.52 8.15 47.19
C MET A 843 33.45 9.09 46.43
N LEU A 844 33.29 9.24 45.13
CA LEU A 844 34.17 10.08 44.29
C LEU A 844 33.99 11.59 44.52
N ASP A 845 32.85 12.02 45.05
CA ASP A 845 32.57 13.41 45.42
C ASP A 845 33.28 13.87 46.71
N GLN A 846 33.74 12.94 47.56
CA GLN A 846 34.50 13.28 48.78
C GLN A 846 35.84 13.93 48.43
N GLU A 847 36.31 14.97 49.13
CA GLU A 847 37.57 15.68 48.79
C GLU A 847 38.77 14.75 48.57
N THR A 848 38.90 13.70 49.39
CA THR A 848 39.93 12.67 49.26
C THR A 848 39.30 11.29 49.18
N VAL A 849 39.80 10.45 48.27
CA VAL A 849 39.34 9.07 48.07
C VAL A 849 40.53 8.15 48.26
N THR A 850 40.42 7.21 49.20
CA THR A 850 41.46 6.20 49.44
C THR A 850 40.91 4.81 49.15
N ILE A 851 41.71 4.01 48.46
CA ILE A 851 41.36 2.62 48.17
C ILE A 851 41.58 1.74 49.41
N ASN A 852 40.60 0.90 49.74
CA ASN A 852 40.61 0.02 50.90
C ASN A 852 39.81 -1.28 50.64
N GLY A 853 39.74 -2.15 51.64
CA GLY A 853 39.09 -3.46 51.52
C GLY A 853 37.60 -3.44 51.17
N GLN A 854 36.88 -2.34 51.38
CA GLN A 854 35.44 -2.24 51.16
C GLN A 854 35.06 -1.59 49.81
N ASN A 855 35.99 -0.83 49.20
CA ASN A 855 35.68 -0.05 47.99
C ASN A 855 36.55 -0.40 46.77
N TRP A 856 37.59 -1.23 46.93
CA TRP A 856 38.55 -1.48 45.86
C TRP A 856 37.94 -2.13 44.61
N MET A 857 37.05 -3.12 44.77
CA MET A 857 36.46 -3.86 43.66
C MET A 857 35.52 -2.99 42.78
N PRO A 858 34.53 -2.26 43.34
CA PRO A 858 33.69 -1.40 42.52
C PRO A 858 34.46 -0.22 41.90
N LEU A 859 35.47 0.33 42.59
CA LEU A 859 36.36 1.35 42.01
C LEU A 859 37.20 0.80 40.85
N LEU A 860 37.73 -0.42 40.99
CA LEU A 860 38.46 -1.11 39.94
C LEU A 860 37.60 -1.40 38.71
N MET A 861 36.38 -1.90 38.91
CA MET A 861 35.45 -2.18 37.81
C MET A 861 35.03 -0.90 37.09
N ALA A 862 34.75 0.19 37.82
CA ALA A 862 34.46 1.50 37.24
C ALA A 862 35.67 2.06 36.47
N TYR A 863 36.90 1.85 36.96
CA TYR A 863 38.11 2.25 36.25
C TYR A 863 38.28 1.50 34.92
N ILE A 864 38.11 0.17 34.93
CA ILE A 864 38.20 -0.67 33.72
C ILE A 864 37.17 -0.24 32.67
N GLU A 865 35.95 0.10 33.10
CA GLU A 865 34.91 0.64 32.21
C GLU A 865 35.33 1.97 31.57
N ILE A 866 35.79 2.94 32.36
CA ILE A 866 36.15 4.28 31.85
C ILE A 866 37.29 4.22 30.84
N MET A 867 38.28 3.37 31.09
CA MET A 867 39.44 3.21 30.20
C MET A 867 39.06 2.68 28.82
N ASN A 868 38.06 1.79 28.76
CA ASN A 868 37.65 1.10 27.54
C ASN A 868 36.43 1.71 26.85
N ASN A 869 35.62 2.48 27.56
CA ASN A 869 34.43 3.12 27.03
C ASN A 869 34.20 4.51 27.65
N PRO A 870 34.94 5.55 27.20
CA PRO A 870 34.91 6.89 27.81
C PRO A 870 33.54 7.59 27.70
N TYR A 871 32.66 7.13 26.80
CA TYR A 871 31.33 7.68 26.54
C TYR A 871 30.21 7.02 27.36
N HIS A 872 30.49 5.96 28.12
CA HIS A 872 29.48 5.27 28.92
C HIS A 872 29.08 6.08 30.19
N HIS A 873 27.84 5.86 30.66
CA HIS A 873 27.15 6.73 31.61
C HIS A 873 27.34 6.38 33.10
N LEU A 874 28.20 5.42 33.48
CA LEU A 874 28.37 5.04 34.90
C LEU A 874 28.82 6.25 35.74
N LEU A 875 29.79 7.03 35.27
CA LEU A 875 30.08 8.35 35.85
C LEU A 875 29.81 9.39 34.77
N SER A 876 28.86 10.29 34.99
CA SER A 876 28.55 11.36 34.03
C SER A 876 29.40 12.62 34.24
N ASN A 877 30.03 12.76 35.40
CA ASN A 877 30.83 13.91 35.78
C ASN A 877 32.31 13.72 35.39
N THR A 878 32.84 14.60 34.54
CA THR A 878 34.24 14.58 34.10
C THR A 878 35.22 14.63 35.27
N ALA A 879 34.94 15.42 36.32
CA ALA A 879 35.80 15.52 37.49
C ALA A 879 35.92 14.19 38.26
N GLN A 880 34.81 13.44 38.36
CA GLN A 880 34.82 12.11 38.98
C GLN A 880 35.63 11.11 38.15
N LYS A 881 35.51 11.17 36.81
CA LYS A 881 36.30 10.31 35.90
C LYS A 881 37.79 10.58 36.03
N GLU A 882 38.20 11.85 35.94
CA GLU A 882 39.61 12.27 36.05
C GLU A 882 40.19 11.87 37.41
N LYS A 883 39.42 12.02 38.47
CA LYS A 883 39.82 11.60 39.82
C LYS A 883 40.02 10.10 39.95
N LEU A 884 39.13 9.29 39.36
CA LEU A 884 39.29 7.84 39.35
C LEU A 884 40.52 7.42 38.53
N ILE A 885 40.76 8.04 37.37
CA ILE A 885 41.96 7.80 36.56
C ILE A 885 43.23 8.17 37.34
N ALA A 886 43.23 9.32 38.03
CA ALA A 886 44.35 9.77 38.84
C ALA A 886 44.66 8.79 39.99
N LEU A 887 43.62 8.26 40.65
CA LEU A 887 43.76 7.27 41.73
C LEU A 887 44.49 6.01 41.26
N PHE A 888 44.21 5.54 40.03
CA PHE A 888 44.85 4.38 39.42
C PHE A 888 46.19 4.68 38.73
N GLY A 889 46.56 5.97 38.61
CA GLY A 889 47.90 6.39 38.20
C GLY A 889 48.97 6.04 39.25
N GLU A 890 48.59 5.94 40.52
CA GLU A 890 49.50 5.54 41.60
C GLU A 890 49.79 4.03 41.59
N PRO A 891 51.07 3.58 41.53
CA PRO A 891 51.42 2.16 41.59
C PRO A 891 50.85 1.44 42.82
N LYS A 892 50.83 2.11 43.97
CA LYS A 892 50.30 1.57 45.23
C LYS A 892 48.83 1.13 45.12
N THR A 893 48.00 1.89 44.41
CA THR A 893 46.58 1.56 44.19
C THR A 893 46.44 0.30 43.34
N ARG A 894 47.22 0.21 42.27
CA ARG A 894 47.22 -0.94 41.35
C ARG A 894 47.69 -2.21 42.05
N ASP A 895 48.78 -2.11 42.80
CA ASP A 895 49.32 -3.21 43.60
C ASP A 895 48.35 -3.65 44.70
N PHE A 896 47.67 -2.70 45.35
CA PHE A 896 46.65 -3.00 46.35
C PHE A 896 45.50 -3.82 45.74
N CYS A 897 44.94 -3.39 44.60
CA CYS A 897 43.87 -4.12 43.91
C CYS A 897 44.30 -5.54 43.52
N LEU A 898 45.50 -5.68 42.94
CA LEU A 898 46.04 -6.96 42.52
C LEU A 898 46.22 -7.90 43.73
N ASN A 899 46.74 -7.39 44.85
CA ASN A 899 46.93 -8.18 46.07
C ASN A 899 45.60 -8.59 46.71
N GLN A 900 44.58 -7.72 46.69
CA GLN A 900 43.24 -8.10 47.15
C GLN A 900 42.64 -9.20 46.28
N PHE A 901 42.70 -9.06 44.96
CA PHE A 901 42.19 -10.07 44.03
C PHE A 901 42.92 -11.43 44.17
N ARG A 902 44.26 -11.40 44.27
CA ARG A 902 45.08 -12.60 44.57
C ARG A 902 44.72 -13.22 45.92
N SER A 903 44.46 -12.41 46.95
CA SER A 903 44.07 -12.93 48.26
C SER A 903 42.75 -13.71 48.19
N ILE A 904 41.78 -13.22 47.42
CA ILE A 904 40.50 -13.94 47.21
C ILE A 904 40.76 -15.24 46.44
N TRP A 905 41.59 -15.19 45.39
CA TRP A 905 41.98 -16.34 44.59
C TRP A 905 42.64 -17.45 45.43
N GLU A 906 43.63 -17.09 46.25
CA GLU A 906 44.32 -18.04 47.13
C GLU A 906 43.38 -18.62 48.19
N LYS A 907 42.46 -17.82 48.76
CA LYS A 907 41.46 -18.30 49.72
C LYS A 907 40.52 -19.32 49.08
N TYR A 908 40.09 -19.06 47.85
CA TYR A 908 39.28 -20.01 47.08
C TYR A 908 40.03 -21.33 46.84
N LEU A 909 41.28 -21.28 46.39
CA LEU A 909 42.08 -22.50 46.18
C LEU A 909 42.31 -23.28 47.49
N LYS A 910 42.52 -22.58 48.62
CA LYS A 910 42.65 -23.20 49.96
C LYS A 910 41.36 -23.84 50.47
N SER A 911 40.20 -23.40 50.00
CA SER A 911 38.90 -23.93 50.44
C SER A 911 38.65 -25.38 49.99
N GLY A 912 39.35 -25.84 48.95
CA GLY A 912 39.15 -27.18 48.36
C GLY A 912 37.86 -27.34 47.54
N GLY A 913 37.03 -26.29 47.43
CA GLY A 913 35.73 -26.33 46.75
C GLY A 913 35.83 -26.11 45.24
N VAL A 914 36.17 -27.17 44.48
CA VAL A 914 36.36 -27.13 43.01
C VAL A 914 35.15 -26.57 42.23
N GLU A 915 33.94 -26.74 42.75
CA GLU A 915 32.68 -26.44 42.03
C GLU A 915 32.07 -25.07 42.37
N ILE A 916 32.57 -24.37 43.39
CA ILE A 916 31.93 -23.16 43.92
C ILE A 916 32.90 -21.99 43.83
N MET A 917 33.01 -21.40 42.64
CA MET A 917 33.78 -20.17 42.47
C MET A 917 32.99 -18.98 43.03
N PRO A 918 33.53 -18.21 44.00
CA PRO A 918 32.88 -17.02 44.54
C PRO A 918 32.58 -15.95 43.48
N PHE A 919 31.49 -15.21 43.64
CA PHE A 919 31.09 -14.14 42.72
C PHE A 919 32.17 -13.07 42.57
N SER A 920 32.85 -12.70 43.66
CA SER A 920 33.98 -11.77 43.63
C SER A 920 35.11 -12.17 42.67
N LEU A 921 35.32 -13.48 42.41
CA LEU A 921 36.28 -13.99 41.41
C LEU A 921 35.73 -14.04 39.99
N LEU A 922 34.41 -13.92 39.81
CA LEU A 922 33.74 -13.85 38.50
C LEU A 922 33.47 -12.41 38.06
N ALA A 923 33.31 -11.50 39.02
CA ALA A 923 32.95 -10.10 38.78
C ALA A 923 34.00 -9.34 37.97
N VAL A 924 35.26 -9.35 38.44
CA VAL A 924 36.37 -8.63 37.78
C VAL A 924 36.69 -9.22 36.40
N PRO A 925 36.86 -10.55 36.23
CA PRO A 925 37.05 -11.14 34.90
C PRO A 925 35.85 -10.93 33.98
N GLY A 926 34.62 -10.94 34.51
CA GLY A 926 33.41 -10.67 33.74
C GLY A 926 33.39 -9.27 33.14
N ILE A 927 33.81 -8.25 33.91
CA ILE A 927 33.93 -6.86 33.43
C ILE A 927 35.07 -6.68 32.44
N ILE A 928 36.25 -7.26 32.71
CA ILE A 928 37.37 -7.24 31.74
C ILE A 928 36.94 -7.89 30.42
N SER A 929 36.26 -9.04 30.47
CA SER A 929 35.75 -9.71 29.28
C SER A 929 34.65 -8.92 28.57
N LEU A 930 33.86 -8.11 29.28
CA LEU A 930 32.84 -7.24 28.68
C LEU A 930 33.48 -6.09 27.89
N TYR A 931 34.54 -5.48 28.45
CA TYR A 931 35.16 -4.29 27.88
C TYR A 931 36.40 -4.55 27.02
N GLY A 932 36.95 -5.76 27.04
CA GLY A 932 38.00 -6.24 26.14
C GLY A 932 39.37 -6.39 26.81
N ASP A 933 39.77 -5.44 27.64
CA ASP A 933 41.05 -5.44 28.37
C ASP A 933 40.92 -4.79 29.76
N ALA A 934 42.00 -4.82 30.56
CA ALA A 934 42.06 -4.13 31.86
C ALA A 934 42.90 -2.83 31.83
N GLY A 935 43.14 -2.27 30.64
CA GLY A 935 44.04 -1.13 30.42
C GLY A 935 45.47 -1.41 30.89
N PRO A 936 46.11 -0.55 31.70
CA PRO A 936 47.50 -0.73 32.16
C PRO A 936 47.65 -1.79 33.28
N LEU A 937 46.64 -2.61 33.53
CA LEU A 937 46.60 -3.61 34.61
C LEU A 937 46.87 -5.04 34.09
N SER A 938 47.92 -5.21 33.28
CA SER A 938 48.22 -6.45 32.56
C SER A 938 48.29 -7.71 33.43
N GLN A 939 48.79 -7.61 34.66
CA GLN A 939 48.87 -8.77 35.57
C GLN A 939 47.51 -9.19 36.11
N LEU A 940 46.65 -8.20 36.40
CA LEU A 940 45.28 -8.44 36.82
C LEU A 940 44.50 -9.06 35.66
N GLU A 941 44.73 -8.57 34.44
CA GLU A 941 44.14 -9.11 33.21
C GLU A 941 44.53 -10.58 32.97
N SER A 942 45.83 -10.91 33.02
CA SER A 942 46.30 -12.28 32.81
C SER A 942 45.73 -13.26 33.84
N LEU A 943 45.72 -12.88 35.13
CA LEU A 943 45.10 -13.69 36.18
C LEU A 943 43.58 -13.83 35.95
N SER A 944 42.90 -12.74 35.62
CA SER A 944 41.46 -12.75 35.37
C SER A 944 41.08 -13.64 34.19
N ASN A 945 41.83 -13.56 33.09
CA ASN A 945 41.63 -14.39 31.90
C ASN A 945 41.88 -15.87 32.18
N PHE A 946 42.88 -16.19 33.02
CA PHE A 946 43.12 -17.55 33.47
C PHE A 946 41.97 -18.08 34.35
N ILE A 947 41.53 -17.31 35.36
CA ILE A 947 40.41 -17.67 36.25
C ILE A 947 39.13 -17.92 35.45
N LEU A 948 38.81 -17.04 34.49
CA LEU A 948 37.62 -17.20 33.65
C LEU A 948 37.71 -18.46 32.76
N SER A 949 38.90 -18.75 32.22
CA SER A 949 39.12 -19.96 31.41
C SER A 949 39.05 -21.24 32.24
N LEU A 950 39.46 -21.18 33.51
CA LEU A 950 39.27 -22.27 34.46
C LEU A 950 37.80 -22.50 34.79
N HIS A 951 37.07 -21.44 35.12
CA HIS A 951 35.63 -21.50 35.35
C HIS A 951 34.92 -22.15 34.15
N ASP A 952 35.20 -21.68 32.93
CA ASP A 952 34.63 -22.23 31.70
C ASP A 952 34.96 -23.71 31.50
N SER A 953 36.21 -24.09 31.79
CA SER A 953 36.68 -25.47 31.65
C SER A 953 36.00 -26.41 32.65
N PHE A 954 35.71 -25.93 33.86
CA PHE A 954 35.03 -26.69 34.90
C PHE A 954 33.52 -26.74 34.70
N ALA A 955 32.93 -25.75 34.03
CA ALA A 955 31.50 -25.74 33.70
C ALA A 955 31.12 -26.76 32.61
N ARG A 956 32.07 -27.21 31.79
CA ARG A 956 31.84 -28.23 30.74
C ARG A 956 31.49 -29.59 31.34
N ASP A 957 30.40 -30.20 30.85
CA ASP A 957 30.00 -31.56 31.26
C ASP A 957 31.00 -32.63 30.80
N THR A 958 31.83 -32.33 29.78
CA THR A 958 32.86 -33.23 29.25
C THR A 958 34.15 -33.28 30.10
N THR A 959 34.34 -32.32 31.01
CA THR A 959 35.51 -32.31 31.89
C THR A 959 35.27 -33.26 33.06
N ALA A 960 36.02 -34.36 33.14
CA ALA A 960 35.88 -35.34 34.21
C ALA A 960 36.17 -34.72 35.59
N GLN A 961 35.41 -35.12 36.62
CA GLN A 961 35.58 -34.59 37.98
C GLN A 961 37.00 -34.77 38.51
N ARG A 962 37.60 -35.94 38.23
CA ARG A 962 39.00 -36.23 38.54
C ARG A 962 39.94 -35.15 38.00
N THR A 963 39.82 -34.82 36.71
CA THR A 963 40.65 -33.79 36.06
C THR A 963 40.42 -32.41 36.66
N LYS A 964 39.18 -32.06 37.04
CA LYS A 964 38.91 -30.80 37.74
C LYS A 964 39.65 -30.74 39.09
N SER A 965 39.61 -31.82 39.86
CA SER A 965 40.32 -31.93 41.13
C SER A 965 41.84 -31.87 40.97
N GLU A 966 42.39 -32.58 39.99
CA GLU A 966 43.83 -32.58 39.69
C GLU A 966 44.33 -31.19 39.26
N VAL A 967 43.61 -30.53 38.34
CA VAL A 967 43.91 -29.15 37.91
C VAL A 967 43.79 -28.18 39.08
N PHE A 968 42.71 -28.23 39.85
CA PHE A 968 42.48 -27.32 40.98
C PHE A 968 43.57 -27.45 42.05
N HIS A 969 43.89 -28.68 42.46
CA HIS A 969 44.95 -28.95 43.41
C HIS A 969 46.31 -28.53 42.84
N GLY A 970 46.54 -28.76 41.55
CA GLY A 970 47.81 -28.43 40.95
C GLY A 970 48.07 -26.93 40.84
N ILE A 971 47.02 -26.13 40.58
CA ILE A 971 47.10 -24.67 40.63
C ILE A 971 47.39 -24.21 42.06
N TYR A 972 46.73 -24.79 43.06
CA TYR A 972 47.00 -24.47 44.47
C TYR A 972 48.48 -24.64 44.83
N ILE A 973 49.09 -25.77 44.45
CA ILE A 973 50.52 -26.02 44.68
C ILE A 973 51.39 -24.97 43.97
N MET A 974 51.04 -24.59 42.74
CA MET A 974 51.79 -23.58 41.99
C MET A 974 51.73 -22.19 42.65
N GLU A 975 50.58 -21.78 43.17
CA GLU A 975 50.45 -20.52 43.92
C GLU A 975 51.31 -20.52 45.19
N GLU A 976 51.36 -21.65 45.93
CA GLU A 976 52.27 -21.80 47.07
C GLU A 976 53.73 -21.71 46.63
N LYS A 977 54.07 -22.30 45.49
CA LYS A 977 55.43 -22.27 44.91
C LYS A 977 55.83 -20.84 44.51
N PHE A 978 54.93 -20.05 43.90
CA PHE A 978 55.18 -18.65 43.56
C PHE A 978 55.55 -17.80 44.79
N ALA A 979 54.88 -18.05 45.91
CA ALA A 979 55.17 -17.38 47.17
C ALA A 979 56.51 -17.85 47.75
N LYS A 980 56.76 -19.16 47.78
CA LYS A 980 57.98 -19.77 48.35
C LYS A 980 59.25 -19.39 47.59
N GLU A 981 59.17 -19.40 46.26
CA GLU A 981 60.30 -19.16 45.35
C GLU A 981 60.43 -17.70 44.94
N LYS A 982 59.55 -16.82 45.44
CA LYS A 982 59.54 -15.38 45.16
C LYS A 982 59.51 -15.06 43.66
N TRP A 983 58.67 -15.77 42.91
CA TRP A 983 58.48 -15.52 41.49
C TRP A 983 58.10 -14.06 41.25
N SER A 984 58.73 -13.44 40.25
CA SER A 984 58.41 -12.08 39.89
C SER A 984 56.99 -12.00 39.35
N ASN A 985 56.45 -10.78 39.32
CA ASN A 985 55.13 -10.56 38.75
C ASN A 985 55.09 -10.85 37.23
N GLU A 986 56.20 -10.69 36.51
CA GLU A 986 56.32 -11.05 35.09
C GLU A 986 56.25 -12.57 34.92
N ASP A 987 57.01 -13.33 35.71
CA ASP A 987 57.00 -14.80 35.67
C ASP A 987 55.60 -15.37 35.93
N ARG A 988 54.88 -14.80 36.90
CA ARG A 988 53.49 -15.20 37.19
C ARG A 988 52.55 -14.87 36.03
N THR A 989 52.76 -13.74 35.37
CA THR A 989 51.95 -13.31 34.22
C THR A 989 52.12 -14.27 33.05
N ASP A 990 53.35 -14.63 32.74
CA ASP A 990 53.67 -15.61 31.69
C ASP A 990 53.08 -16.98 32.02
N PHE A 991 53.19 -17.42 33.29
CA PHE A 991 52.54 -18.64 33.74
C PHE A 991 51.03 -18.60 33.51
N TYR A 992 50.32 -17.55 33.91
CA TYR A 992 48.86 -17.49 33.71
C TYR A 992 48.46 -17.51 32.24
N ASN A 993 49.20 -16.81 31.37
CA ASN A 993 48.91 -16.79 29.94
C ASN A 993 49.15 -18.15 29.29
N ILE A 994 50.30 -18.79 29.56
CA ILE A 994 50.62 -20.14 29.06
C ILE A 994 49.61 -21.16 29.60
N SER A 995 49.33 -21.11 30.90
CA SER A 995 48.39 -22.00 31.57
C SER A 995 46.99 -21.87 31.02
N ARG A 996 46.54 -20.63 30.73
CA ARG A 996 45.26 -20.36 30.08
C ARG A 996 45.18 -21.04 28.72
N ASP A 997 46.20 -20.87 27.88
CA ASP A 997 46.19 -21.41 26.51
C ASP A 997 46.19 -22.96 26.51
N ILE A 998 46.95 -23.58 27.42
CA ILE A 998 46.95 -25.04 27.62
C ILE A 998 45.58 -25.52 28.14
N LEU A 999 45.02 -24.82 29.12
CA LEU A 999 43.72 -25.14 29.73
C LEU A 999 42.58 -25.06 28.72
N ILE A 1000 42.60 -24.04 27.84
CA ILE A 1000 41.65 -23.91 26.73
C ILE A 1000 41.77 -25.08 25.75
N ALA A 1001 43.01 -25.51 25.44
CA ALA A 1001 43.26 -26.63 24.55
C ALA A 1001 42.71 -27.95 25.12
N ALA A 1002 43.06 -28.30 26.37
CA ALA A 1002 42.40 -29.37 27.12
C ALA A 1002 42.74 -29.31 28.62
N PRO A 1003 41.76 -29.44 29.52
CA PRO A 1003 42.03 -29.49 30.97
C PRO A 1003 42.93 -30.65 31.40
N SER A 1004 42.86 -31.79 30.71
CA SER A 1004 43.75 -32.94 30.98
C SER A 1004 45.21 -32.64 30.65
N LEU A 1005 45.47 -31.93 29.54
CA LEU A 1005 46.83 -31.52 29.18
C LEU A 1005 47.39 -30.52 30.20
N PHE A 1006 46.53 -29.65 30.74
CA PHE A 1006 46.94 -28.73 31.79
C PHE A 1006 47.29 -29.45 33.09
N SER A 1007 46.54 -30.51 33.44
CA SER A 1007 46.89 -31.39 34.57
C SER A 1007 48.29 -32.01 34.39
N ASP A 1008 48.60 -32.53 33.19
CA ASP A 1008 49.92 -33.10 32.89
C ASP A 1008 51.03 -32.05 32.95
N TYR A 1009 50.76 -30.85 32.43
CA TYR A 1009 51.69 -29.71 32.49
C TYR A 1009 51.99 -29.29 33.93
N LEU A 1010 50.96 -29.22 34.80
CA LEU A 1010 51.14 -28.91 36.21
C LEU A 1010 52.00 -29.97 36.93
N ALA A 1011 51.81 -31.25 36.60
CA ALA A 1011 52.61 -32.33 37.19
C ALA A 1011 54.12 -32.16 36.90
N VAL A 1012 54.49 -31.70 35.70
CA VAL A 1012 55.88 -31.41 35.32
C VAL A 1012 56.46 -30.22 36.08
N LEU A 1013 55.66 -29.21 36.40
CA LEU A 1013 56.12 -28.04 37.15
C LEU A 1013 56.20 -28.28 38.66
N GLN A 1014 55.54 -29.32 39.16
CA GLN A 1014 55.52 -29.70 40.58
C GLN A 1014 56.66 -30.62 40.98
N SER A 1015 57.16 -31.45 40.05
CA SER A 1015 58.42 -32.18 40.20
C SER A 1015 59.61 -31.23 40.27
#